data_AF-A0A838JPS0-F1
#
_entry.id   AF-A0A838JPS0-F1
#
_cell.length_a   1.000
_cell.length_b   1.000
_cell.length_c   1.000
_cell.angle_alpha   90.00
_cell.angle_beta   90.00
_cell.angle_gamma   90.00
#
_symmetry.space_group_name_H-M   'P 1'
#
loop_
_entity.id
_entity.type
_entity.pdbx_description
1 polymer ?
#
loop_
_entity_poly.entity_id
_entity_poly.type
_entity_poly.pdbx_seq_one_letter_code
_entity_poly.pdbx_strand_id
1 'polypeptide(L)'
;DIEYAGDTPAGDLDTRIATLVAKLLAEGHRGDMLVFLPGVGEIRRSLDAIVRKVSPDVLVVPLYADLSKQEQEIAVQPNAKQKIVLSTNVAETSVTIAGITAVIDSGLARIASHNWWSGLPVLRMGKISQASATQRAGRAGRTAPGRCLRLYSSADFSGRPSYETPEVQRMDMAQSWLELKAMGVDESAAFPWYEAPPASSLKAAENLLYRLGATDESGVLLPLGKQMAAIPAHPRMARLVLEAAKRGIPYEGATLAAWLGERAAEDLDNEVAGLLQAVLQSERGKGYRPPGSQLADRARQQLLRAVGRDAKPSALPQEKRDEEARKSVLAAFPDRVGRIRAVGKTLSRNRSGESVEVVLCGGGSARLLNPHLPTGIEFVVALDAEERSQGGLKGDVRLRLVGAVEPDWLLDIEPAGVQEGIEAVWNDRLEKVEVRSRLMYEKLVISDAAPSAQLGPAEQKAAEQLLKQKCMAAGLEAFIDKDQLAEWTQRLAFAREHLPKLEFPEFGQVFLETFFESLCEGRIRFQEIRDAQPFEYLKLALTQEQRSALDKMAPSSLPLPGGRRLAIHYETGKPPWVSSRMQDFFGMRDSPKLAGGAVPVVLHLLAPNQRAVQVTADLSGFWQREYPAIRKELGRRYPRHFWPEDPFTAEPPPPRPPRPPRK
;
A
#
# COMPACT_ATOMS: atom_id res chain seq x y z
N ASP A 1 37.61 28.16 24.17
CA ASP A 1 38.10 26.79 23.92
C ASP A 1 36.99 25.83 23.57
N ILE A 2 37.18 24.99 22.55
CA ILE A 2 36.23 23.94 22.14
C ILE A 2 36.85 22.58 22.46
N GLU A 3 36.16 21.79 23.28
CA GLU A 3 36.53 20.42 23.64
C GLU A 3 35.49 19.45 23.06
N TYR A 4 35.97 18.36 22.47
CA TYR A 4 35.12 17.28 21.95
C TYR A 4 35.17 16.11 22.93
N ALA A 5 34.06 15.83 23.59
CA ALA A 5 33.96 14.78 24.60
C ALA A 5 33.78 13.35 24.01
N GLY A 6 33.85 13.19 22.68
CA GLY A 6 33.93 11.90 21.98
C GLY A 6 32.73 10.94 22.15
N ASP A 7 32.80 9.79 21.49
CA ASP A 7 31.84 8.69 21.62
C ASP A 7 32.20 7.79 22.83
N THR A 8 31.76 8.20 24.03
CA THR A 8 31.45 7.48 25.30
C THR A 8 32.01 8.14 26.56
N PRO A 9 31.21 8.20 27.64
CA PRO A 9 30.89 7.01 28.46
C PRO A 9 29.57 6.35 28.05
N ALA A 10 29.42 5.06 28.34
CA ALA A 10 28.14 4.37 28.26
C ALA A 10 27.11 5.05 29.19
N GLY A 11 25.86 5.18 28.73
CA GLY A 11 24.75 5.73 29.52
C GLY A 11 23.88 6.72 28.75
N ASP A 12 22.70 7.02 29.30
CA ASP A 12 21.73 7.94 28.72
C ASP A 12 22.25 9.39 28.66
N LEU A 13 21.68 10.21 27.76
CA LEU A 13 22.10 11.59 27.51
C LEU A 13 22.17 12.45 28.78
N ASP A 14 21.17 12.33 29.65
CA ASP A 14 21.07 13.03 30.93
C ASP A 14 22.21 12.68 31.89
N THR A 15 22.61 11.40 31.94
CA THR A 15 23.72 10.94 32.78
C THR A 15 25.07 11.48 32.29
N ARG A 16 25.27 11.53 30.96
CA ARG A 16 26.47 12.12 30.35
C ARG A 16 26.57 13.61 30.65
N ILE A 17 25.47 14.34 30.51
CA ILE A 17 25.41 15.77 30.81
C ILE A 17 25.72 16.03 32.29
N ALA A 18 25.07 15.30 33.20
CA ALA A 18 25.31 15.47 34.63
C ALA A 18 26.77 15.20 35.01
N THR A 19 27.43 14.27 34.32
CA THR A 19 28.87 13.98 34.51
C THR A 19 29.76 15.13 34.02
N LEU A 20 29.46 15.71 32.86
CA LEU A 20 30.22 16.86 32.33
C LEU A 20 30.03 18.13 33.17
N VAL A 21 28.81 18.36 33.67
CA VAL A 21 28.54 19.44 34.62
C VAL A 21 29.38 19.25 35.89
N ALA A 22 29.35 18.06 36.49
CA ALA A 22 30.14 17.75 37.68
C ALA A 22 31.66 17.90 37.44
N LYS A 23 32.15 17.49 36.26
CA LYS A 23 33.56 17.70 35.84
C LYS A 23 33.92 19.19 35.85
N LEU A 24 33.12 20.04 35.21
CA LEU A 24 33.38 21.49 35.16
C LEU A 24 33.37 22.14 36.54
N LEU A 25 32.44 21.73 37.41
CA LEU A 25 32.39 22.22 38.78
C LEU A 25 33.61 21.76 39.61
N ALA A 26 34.03 20.50 39.46
CA ALA A 26 35.21 19.95 40.14
C ALA A 26 36.52 20.62 39.66
N GLU A 27 36.58 21.05 38.40
CA GLU A 27 37.68 21.86 37.84
C GLU A 27 37.67 23.32 38.34
N GLY A 28 36.69 23.70 39.17
CA GLY A 28 36.59 25.04 39.75
C GLY A 28 35.96 26.09 38.83
N HIS A 29 35.18 25.70 37.81
CA HIS A 29 34.48 26.65 36.95
C HIS A 29 33.43 27.45 37.75
N ARG A 30 33.52 28.79 37.72
CA ARG A 30 32.67 29.69 38.54
C ARG A 30 31.59 30.46 37.77
N GLY A 31 31.64 30.51 36.44
CA GLY A 31 30.62 31.23 35.67
C GLY A 31 29.43 30.34 35.29
N ASP A 32 28.39 30.94 34.71
CA ASP A 32 27.16 30.22 34.42
C ASP A 32 27.35 29.26 33.24
N MET A 33 26.58 28.17 33.27
CA MET A 33 26.62 27.12 32.27
C MET A 33 25.32 27.08 31.46
N LEU A 34 25.44 26.88 30.15
CA LEU A 34 24.30 26.66 29.25
C LEU A 34 24.39 25.27 28.62
N VAL A 35 23.36 24.46 28.81
CA VAL A 35 23.30 23.11 28.27
C VAL A 35 22.24 23.05 27.17
N PHE A 36 22.64 22.67 25.96
CA PHE A 36 21.73 22.49 24.84
C PHE A 36 21.22 21.05 24.75
N LEU A 37 19.91 20.88 24.81
CA LEU A 37 19.19 19.62 24.81
C LEU A 37 18.13 19.57 23.69
N PRO A 38 17.79 18.38 23.15
CA PRO A 38 16.91 18.29 22.00
C PRO A 38 15.43 18.55 22.31
N GLY A 39 14.99 18.45 23.58
CA GLY A 39 13.59 18.67 23.95
C GLY A 39 13.31 18.66 25.45
N VAL A 40 12.06 18.93 25.82
CA VAL A 40 11.60 19.10 27.22
C VAL A 40 11.78 17.83 28.05
N GLY A 41 11.53 16.64 27.46
CA GLY A 41 11.73 15.37 28.15
C GLY A 41 13.19 15.16 28.57
N GLU A 42 14.13 15.49 27.70
CA GLU A 42 15.56 15.43 28.00
C GLU A 42 15.99 16.50 29.00
N ILE A 43 15.39 17.70 28.96
CA ILE A 43 15.59 18.77 29.95
C ILE A 43 15.19 18.31 31.34
N ARG A 44 13.99 17.73 31.50
CA ARG A 44 13.51 17.24 32.80
C ARG A 44 14.41 16.15 33.37
N ARG A 45 14.75 15.14 32.58
CA ARG A 45 15.67 14.06 33.02
C ARG A 45 17.05 14.59 33.39
N SER A 46 17.60 15.51 32.60
CA SER A 46 18.91 16.13 32.89
C SER A 46 18.88 17.01 34.13
N LEU A 47 17.78 17.74 34.35
CA LEU A 47 17.56 18.52 35.56
C LEU A 47 17.63 17.62 36.80
N ASP A 48 16.84 16.55 36.81
CA ASP A 48 16.82 15.59 37.91
C ASP A 48 18.19 14.94 38.15
N ALA A 49 18.91 14.60 37.07
CA ALA A 49 20.24 14.00 37.15
C ALA A 49 21.31 14.97 37.68
N ILE A 50 21.25 16.25 37.29
CA ILE A 50 22.21 17.27 37.72
C ILE A 50 21.97 17.66 39.17
N VAL A 51 20.72 17.91 39.57
CA VAL A 51 20.36 18.36 40.93
C VAL A 51 20.87 17.37 41.99
N ARG A 52 20.93 16.07 41.69
CA ARG A 52 21.48 15.03 42.59
C ARG A 52 23.00 15.08 42.77
N LYS A 53 23.73 15.77 41.89
CA LYS A 53 25.21 15.79 41.85
C LYS A 53 25.83 17.15 42.19
N VAL A 54 25.03 18.22 42.26
CA VAL A 54 25.52 19.59 42.48
C VAL A 54 25.16 20.11 43.87
N SER A 55 25.93 21.08 44.37
CA SER A 55 25.64 21.76 45.64
C SER A 55 24.29 22.51 45.56
N PRO A 56 23.53 22.62 46.66
CA PRO A 56 22.34 23.48 46.76
C PRO A 56 22.59 24.97 46.47
N ASP A 57 23.86 25.40 46.40
CA ASP A 57 24.26 26.75 46.04
C ASP A 57 24.31 27.00 44.53
N VAL A 58 24.11 25.97 43.70
CA VAL A 58 24.01 26.06 42.24
C VAL A 58 22.53 26.00 41.83
N LEU A 59 22.09 26.97 41.03
CA LEU A 59 20.72 27.05 40.53
C LEU A 59 20.58 26.34 39.18
N VAL A 60 19.86 25.22 39.13
CA VAL A 60 19.58 24.48 37.89
C VAL A 60 18.18 24.84 37.39
N VAL A 61 18.08 25.44 36.21
CA VAL A 61 16.81 25.98 35.68
C VAL A 61 16.56 25.57 34.24
N PRO A 62 15.32 25.19 33.88
CA PRO A 62 14.97 24.90 32.50
C PRO A 62 14.70 26.18 31.71
N LEU A 63 14.86 26.10 30.38
CA LEU A 63 14.46 27.14 29.43
C LEU A 63 13.90 26.50 28.14
N TYR A 64 12.59 26.62 27.93
CA TYR A 64 11.90 26.18 26.71
C TYR A 64 10.64 27.03 26.48
N ALA A 65 10.08 26.98 25.27
CA ALA A 65 9.06 27.92 24.80
C ALA A 65 7.79 27.96 25.68
N ASP A 66 7.35 26.81 26.20
CA ASP A 66 6.09 26.69 26.95
C ASP A 66 6.18 27.10 28.44
N LEU A 67 7.35 27.56 28.91
CA LEU A 67 7.49 28.05 30.28
C LEU A 67 6.73 29.37 30.50
N SER A 68 6.27 29.60 31.73
CA SER A 68 5.69 30.90 32.10
C SER A 68 6.71 32.02 31.98
N LYS A 69 6.25 33.25 31.76
CA LYS A 69 7.13 34.42 31.64
C LYS A 69 8.06 34.58 32.85
N GLN A 70 7.56 34.31 34.06
CA GLN A 70 8.34 34.38 35.29
C GLN A 70 9.46 33.34 35.32
N GLU A 71 9.18 32.10 34.90
CA GLU A 71 10.19 31.04 34.83
C GLU A 71 11.26 31.33 33.77
N GLN A 72 10.86 31.86 32.62
CA GLN A 72 11.82 32.29 31.59
C GLN A 72 12.71 33.43 32.08
N GLU A 73 12.15 34.40 32.82
CA GLU A 73 12.91 35.51 33.41
C GLU A 73 13.99 35.01 34.38
N ILE A 74 13.68 34.00 35.22
CA ILE A 74 14.66 33.40 36.14
C ILE A 74 15.86 32.82 35.38
N ALA A 75 15.62 32.15 34.25
CA ALA A 75 16.69 31.56 33.45
C ALA A 75 17.60 32.64 32.81
N VAL A 76 17.01 33.75 32.36
CA VAL A 76 17.70 34.79 31.58
C VAL A 76 18.43 35.80 32.47
N GLN A 77 17.81 36.26 33.56
CA GLN A 77 18.34 37.33 34.40
C GLN A 77 19.56 36.90 35.23
N PRO A 78 20.51 37.80 35.54
CA PRO A 78 21.63 37.50 36.44
C PRO A 78 21.15 37.00 37.81
N ASN A 79 21.93 36.12 38.43
CA ASN A 79 21.64 35.62 39.77
C ASN A 79 22.93 35.63 40.62
N ALA A 80 22.77 35.75 41.95
CA ALA A 80 23.90 35.68 42.88
C ALA A 80 24.48 34.26 42.99
N LYS A 81 23.64 33.24 42.78
CA LYS A 81 24.07 31.84 42.65
C LYS A 81 24.51 31.55 41.22
N GLN A 82 25.52 30.71 41.08
CA GLN A 82 25.92 30.17 39.77
C GLN A 82 24.75 29.40 39.16
N LYS A 83 24.45 29.68 37.88
CA LYS A 83 23.33 29.05 37.17
C LYS A 83 23.78 27.98 36.20
N ILE A 84 22.96 26.94 36.08
CA ILE A 84 23.02 25.95 35.00
C ILE A 84 21.68 26.00 34.28
N VAL A 85 21.67 26.57 33.08
CA VAL A 85 20.48 26.71 32.26
C VAL A 85 20.38 25.53 31.29
N LEU A 86 19.30 24.77 31.37
CA LEU A 86 19.01 23.64 30.49
C LEU A 86 18.03 24.08 29.40
N SER A 87 18.49 24.22 28.17
CA SER A 87 17.73 24.87 27.10
C SER A 87 17.59 24.00 25.84
N THR A 88 16.50 24.21 25.11
CA THR A 88 16.43 23.84 23.68
C THR A 88 17.15 24.89 22.81
N ASN A 89 16.94 24.87 21.50
CA ASN A 89 17.44 25.89 20.56
C ASN A 89 16.88 27.31 20.82
N VAL A 90 15.96 27.51 21.76
CA VAL A 90 15.48 28.85 22.18
C VAL A 90 16.63 29.77 22.60
N ALA A 91 17.66 29.23 23.26
CA ALA A 91 18.85 29.99 23.66
C ALA A 91 19.90 30.18 22.53
N GLU A 92 19.68 29.61 21.34
CA GLU A 92 20.65 29.62 20.23
C GLU A 92 20.69 30.95 19.49
N THR A 93 19.53 31.58 19.28
CA THR A 93 19.38 32.84 18.53
C THR A 93 18.59 33.89 19.32
N SER A 94 17.38 33.55 19.78
CA SER A 94 16.37 34.52 20.22
C SER A 94 16.51 35.08 21.64
N VAL A 95 17.34 34.47 22.50
CA VAL A 95 17.47 34.87 23.91
C VAL A 95 18.93 35.08 24.28
N THR A 96 19.25 36.19 24.96
CA THR A 96 20.60 36.46 25.48
C THR A 96 20.61 36.24 26.99
N ILE A 97 21.27 35.17 27.43
CA ILE A 97 21.45 34.86 28.85
C ILE A 97 22.76 35.50 29.30
N ALA A 98 22.70 36.35 30.32
CA ALA A 98 23.90 36.97 30.89
C ALA A 98 24.71 35.95 31.71
N GLY A 99 26.04 36.10 31.73
CA GLY A 99 26.93 35.34 32.63
C GLY A 99 27.40 33.97 32.13
N ILE A 100 26.96 33.52 30.95
CA ILE A 100 27.35 32.22 30.39
C ILE A 100 28.83 32.23 29.99
N THR A 101 29.62 31.36 30.61
CA THR A 101 31.05 31.14 30.29
C THR A 101 31.37 29.69 29.95
N ALA A 102 30.42 28.77 30.13
CA ALA A 102 30.53 27.41 29.65
C ALA A 102 29.27 26.98 28.89
N VAL A 103 29.47 26.27 27.77
CA VAL A 103 28.41 25.62 27.01
C VAL A 103 28.64 24.13 26.96
N ILE A 104 27.60 23.35 27.19
CA ILE A 104 27.57 21.89 26.97
C ILE A 104 26.58 21.63 25.84
N ASP A 105 27.06 21.19 24.67
CA ASP A 105 26.23 20.98 23.49
C ASP A 105 26.04 19.49 23.21
N SER A 106 24.79 19.01 23.34
CA SER A 106 24.42 17.64 22.95
C SER A 106 24.61 17.40 21.45
N GLY A 107 24.62 18.47 20.63
CA GLY A 107 24.70 18.38 19.18
C GLY A 107 23.42 17.86 18.53
N LEU A 108 22.33 17.75 19.30
CA LEU A 108 21.04 17.25 18.86
C LEU A 108 19.97 18.34 18.98
N ALA A 109 18.97 18.25 18.10
CA ALA A 109 17.76 19.05 18.15
C ALA A 109 16.56 18.25 17.64
N ARG A 110 15.35 18.62 18.08
CA ARG A 110 14.12 18.18 17.43
C ARG A 110 13.83 19.11 16.26
N ILE A 111 13.98 18.59 15.05
CA ILE A 111 13.75 19.32 13.80
C ILE A 111 12.33 19.01 13.34
N ALA A 112 11.51 20.05 13.27
CA ALA A 112 10.18 19.97 12.71
C ALA A 112 10.28 19.92 11.17
N SER A 113 9.54 18.99 10.58
CA SER A 113 9.36 18.86 9.14
C SER A 113 7.94 18.41 8.83
N HIS A 114 7.60 18.34 7.55
CA HIS A 114 6.33 17.86 7.04
C HIS A 114 6.55 16.72 6.05
N ASN A 115 5.72 15.68 6.13
CA ASN A 115 5.74 14.60 5.16
C ASN A 115 4.71 14.90 4.05
N TRP A 116 5.19 15.26 2.86
CA TRP A 116 4.34 15.60 1.71
C TRP A 116 3.46 14.44 1.22
N TRP A 117 3.82 13.17 1.52
CA TRP A 117 2.98 12.03 1.17
C TRP A 117 1.80 11.92 2.13
N SER A 118 2.06 11.89 3.44
CA SER A 118 1.01 11.69 4.45
C SER A 118 0.27 12.99 4.84
N GLY A 119 0.82 14.16 4.49
CA GLY A 119 0.28 15.46 4.89
C GLY A 119 0.41 15.73 6.40
N LEU A 120 1.30 15.01 7.10
CA LEU A 120 1.44 15.05 8.55
C LEU A 120 2.72 15.77 9.00
N PRO A 121 2.67 16.51 10.12
CA PRO A 121 3.85 17.03 10.77
C PRO A 121 4.70 15.87 11.33
N VAL A 122 6.01 16.04 11.23
CA VAL A 122 7.01 15.08 11.68
C VAL A 122 7.99 15.82 12.59
N LEU A 123 8.26 15.25 13.76
CA LEU A 123 9.28 15.77 14.67
C LEU A 123 10.40 14.76 14.79
N ARG A 124 11.52 15.02 14.09
CA ARG A 124 12.67 14.11 14.08
C ARG A 124 13.77 14.63 14.98
N MET A 125 14.33 13.74 15.81
CA MET A 125 15.59 14.04 16.48
C MET A 125 16.71 13.93 15.44
N GLY A 126 17.48 15.01 15.27
CA GLY A 126 18.54 15.09 14.28
C GLY A 126 19.79 15.77 14.82
N LYS A 127 20.91 15.59 14.10
CA LYS A 127 22.16 16.32 14.35
C LYS A 127 22.01 17.74 13.85
N ILE A 128 22.46 18.71 14.65
CA ILE A 128 22.50 20.12 14.25
C ILE A 128 23.58 20.37 13.19
N SER A 129 23.44 21.45 12.43
CA SER A 129 24.42 21.89 11.44
C SER A 129 25.71 22.40 12.09
N GLN A 130 26.77 22.55 11.29
CA GLN A 130 28.02 23.17 11.75
C GLN A 130 27.79 24.63 12.18
N ALA A 131 26.99 25.38 11.42
CA ALA A 131 26.61 26.75 11.75
C ALA A 131 25.91 26.84 13.11
N SER A 132 24.90 26.00 13.36
CA SER A 132 24.18 25.94 14.64
C SER A 132 25.12 25.60 15.80
N ALA A 133 25.95 24.57 15.66
CA ALA A 133 26.95 24.19 16.66
C ALA A 133 27.96 25.31 16.96
N THR A 134 28.26 26.16 15.97
CA THR A 134 29.17 27.30 16.12
C THR A 134 28.46 28.45 16.85
N GLN A 135 27.19 28.73 16.52
CA GLN A 135 26.38 29.71 17.24
C GLN A 135 26.18 29.32 18.72
N ARG A 136 25.91 28.05 19.00
CA ARG A 136 25.82 27.50 20.36
C ARG A 136 27.11 27.69 21.13
N ALA A 137 28.25 27.32 20.53
CA ALA A 137 29.56 27.54 21.15
C ALA A 137 29.83 29.03 21.43
N GLY A 138 29.43 29.91 20.51
CA GLY A 138 29.54 31.36 20.66
C GLY A 138 28.78 31.93 21.86
N ARG A 139 27.81 31.19 22.43
CA ARG A 139 27.11 31.62 23.66
C ARG A 139 28.01 31.64 24.89
N ALA A 140 29.06 30.82 24.95
CA ALA A 140 30.04 30.84 26.03
C ALA A 140 31.01 32.04 25.96
N GLY A 141 31.17 32.66 24.79
CA GLY A 141 32.21 33.67 24.52
C GLY A 141 31.72 35.12 24.54
N ARG A 142 30.51 35.39 25.04
CA ARG A 142 29.89 36.73 24.93
C ARG A 142 30.38 37.72 25.97
N THR A 143 30.65 37.27 27.19
CA THR A 143 31.02 38.12 28.33
C THR A 143 32.47 37.99 28.75
N ALA A 144 33.07 36.81 28.53
CA ALA A 144 34.45 36.49 28.85
C ALA A 144 34.93 35.33 27.96
N PRO A 145 36.25 35.00 27.93
CA PRO A 145 36.72 33.77 27.31
C PRO A 145 35.97 32.55 27.84
N GLY A 146 35.29 31.83 26.95
CA GLY A 146 34.39 30.74 27.30
C GLY A 146 34.90 29.36 26.90
N ARG A 147 34.31 28.33 27.51
CA ARG A 147 34.52 26.91 27.16
C ARG A 147 33.27 26.32 26.51
N CYS A 148 33.44 25.50 25.48
CA CYS A 148 32.35 24.76 24.86
C CYS A 148 32.71 23.27 24.81
N LEU A 149 31.90 22.42 25.44
CA LEU A 149 32.06 20.98 25.47
C LEU A 149 31.00 20.36 24.56
N ARG A 150 31.44 19.73 23.46
CA ARG A 150 30.57 19.05 22.50
C ARG A 150 30.51 17.56 22.82
N LEU A 151 29.30 16.99 22.95
CA LEU A 151 29.09 15.58 23.29
C LEU A 151 29.30 14.60 22.11
N TYR A 152 30.00 15.05 21.06
CA TYR A 152 30.26 14.33 19.84
C TYR A 152 31.73 14.52 19.43
N SER A 153 32.24 13.66 18.54
CA SER A 153 33.62 13.74 18.07
C SER A 153 33.84 14.88 17.07
N SER A 154 35.11 15.29 16.89
CA SER A 154 35.44 16.26 15.84
C SER A 154 35.18 15.70 14.44
N ALA A 155 35.31 14.38 14.24
CA ALA A 155 34.97 13.74 12.98
C ALA A 155 33.47 13.81 12.69
N ASP A 156 32.62 13.59 13.72
CA ASP A 156 31.18 13.78 13.60
C ASP A 156 30.83 15.24 13.27
N PHE A 157 31.49 16.22 13.89
CA PHE A 157 31.30 17.63 13.58
C PHE A 157 31.60 17.94 12.11
N SER A 158 32.75 17.49 11.60
CA SER A 158 33.18 17.74 10.22
C SER A 158 32.27 17.08 9.18
N GLY A 159 31.61 15.96 9.53
CA GLY A 159 30.67 15.26 8.65
C GLY A 159 29.25 15.85 8.61
N ARG A 160 28.93 16.85 9.43
CA ARG A 160 27.60 17.50 9.47
C ARG A 160 27.43 18.49 8.32
N PRO A 161 26.19 18.79 7.89
CA PRO A 161 25.95 19.84 6.91
C PRO A 161 26.38 21.21 7.45
N SER A 162 26.88 22.07 6.56
CA SER A 162 27.35 23.41 6.94
C SER A 162 26.23 24.28 7.50
N TYR A 163 25.05 24.22 6.89
CA TYR A 163 23.85 24.99 7.26
C TYR A 163 22.64 24.07 7.43
N GLU A 164 21.63 24.55 8.15
CA GLU A 164 20.35 23.84 8.25
C GLU A 164 19.57 23.97 6.94
N THR A 165 18.89 22.90 6.53
CA THR A 165 17.94 22.92 5.42
C THR A 165 16.89 23.99 5.68
N PRO A 166 16.61 24.94 4.77
CA PRO A 166 15.67 26.05 4.98
C PRO A 166 14.25 25.61 5.33
N GLU A 167 13.47 26.49 5.95
CA GLU A 167 12.08 26.20 6.36
C GLU A 167 11.18 25.89 5.17
N VAL A 168 11.30 26.69 4.09
CA VAL A 168 10.59 26.51 2.82
C VAL A 168 10.85 25.14 2.18
N GLN A 169 11.95 24.47 2.53
CA GLN A 169 12.30 23.15 2.04
C GLN A 169 11.78 21.98 2.88
N ARG A 170 11.30 22.24 4.10
CA ARG A 170 10.97 21.19 5.07
C ARG A 170 9.57 21.29 5.68
N MET A 171 8.91 22.44 5.57
CA MET A 171 7.59 22.69 6.17
C MET A 171 6.45 22.56 5.16
N ASP A 172 5.23 22.56 5.69
CA ASP A 172 4.00 22.60 4.89
C ASP A 172 3.90 23.94 4.14
N MET A 173 3.58 23.87 2.85
CA MET A 173 3.43 25.04 1.99
C MET A 173 1.97 25.46 1.80
N ALA A 174 0.98 24.76 2.37
CA ALA A 174 -0.44 25.03 2.13
C ALA A 174 -0.86 26.46 2.47
N GLN A 175 -0.42 26.98 3.63
CA GLN A 175 -0.75 28.34 4.04
C GLN A 175 -0.09 29.38 3.13
N SER A 176 1.25 29.32 3.00
CA SER A 176 2.00 30.26 2.17
C SER A 176 1.53 30.25 0.71
N TRP A 177 1.16 29.08 0.18
CA TRP A 177 0.65 28.96 -1.18
C TRP A 177 -0.74 29.57 -1.34
N LEU A 178 -1.63 29.41 -0.35
CA LEU A 178 -2.93 30.09 -0.35
C LEU A 178 -2.77 31.62 -0.33
N GLU A 179 -1.86 32.11 0.50
CA GLU A 179 -1.55 33.55 0.59
C GLU A 179 -1.00 34.09 -0.74
N LEU A 180 -0.05 33.38 -1.36
CA LEU A 180 0.49 33.75 -2.68
C LEU A 180 -0.58 33.76 -3.77
N LYS A 181 -1.48 32.76 -3.81
CA LYS A 181 -2.62 32.77 -4.73
C LYS A 181 -3.56 33.94 -4.48
N ALA A 182 -3.81 34.30 -3.22
CA ALA A 182 -4.61 35.47 -2.88
C ALA A 182 -3.95 36.79 -3.33
N MET A 183 -2.62 36.83 -3.45
CA MET A 183 -1.86 37.94 -4.02
C MET A 183 -1.80 37.93 -5.56
N GLY A 184 -2.39 36.95 -6.23
CA GLY A 184 -2.40 36.83 -7.69
C GLY A 184 -1.21 36.08 -8.28
N VAL A 185 -0.50 35.27 -7.48
CA VAL A 185 0.55 34.37 -7.97
C VAL A 185 -0.09 33.04 -8.35
N ASP A 186 -0.16 32.76 -9.65
CA ASP A 186 -0.78 31.53 -10.17
C ASP A 186 0.19 30.37 -10.30
N GLU A 187 1.46 30.66 -10.64
CA GLU A 187 2.50 29.67 -10.90
C GLU A 187 3.69 29.84 -9.96
N SER A 188 4.10 28.77 -9.27
CA SER A 188 5.22 28.84 -8.34
C SER A 188 6.56 29.11 -9.06
N ALA A 189 6.70 28.70 -10.31
CA ALA A 189 7.91 28.93 -11.09
C ALA A 189 8.13 30.41 -11.43
N ALA A 190 7.04 31.19 -11.50
CA ALA A 190 7.10 32.63 -11.74
C ALA A 190 7.43 33.44 -10.47
N PHE A 191 7.32 32.83 -9.29
CA PHE A 191 7.63 33.51 -8.03
C PHE A 191 9.14 33.50 -7.75
N PRO A 192 9.75 34.65 -7.43
CA PRO A 192 11.20 34.78 -7.25
C PRO A 192 11.65 34.30 -5.86
N TRP A 193 11.60 32.98 -5.62
CA TRP A 193 12.10 32.38 -4.39
C TRP A 193 13.61 32.61 -4.23
N TYR A 194 14.06 33.00 -3.03
CA TYR A 194 15.49 32.94 -2.69
C TYR A 194 15.99 31.49 -2.71
N GLU A 195 15.24 30.60 -2.05
CA GLU A 195 15.36 29.15 -2.16
C GLU A 195 13.96 28.58 -2.41
N ALA A 196 13.79 27.82 -3.50
CA ALA A 196 12.48 27.30 -3.86
C ALA A 196 12.05 26.14 -2.95
N PRO A 197 10.74 26.01 -2.65
CA PRO A 197 10.20 24.82 -1.99
C PRO A 197 10.31 23.59 -2.90
N PRO A 198 10.29 22.37 -2.34
CA PRO A 198 10.32 21.15 -3.12
C PRO A 198 9.02 21.01 -3.92
N ALA A 199 9.11 20.59 -5.17
CA ALA A 199 7.94 20.44 -6.05
C ALA A 199 6.87 19.51 -5.46
N SER A 200 7.28 18.47 -4.73
CA SER A 200 6.36 17.55 -4.03
C SER A 200 5.59 18.23 -2.89
N SER A 201 6.22 19.16 -2.16
CA SER A 201 5.57 19.92 -1.08
C SER A 201 4.54 20.90 -1.66
N LEU A 202 4.90 21.61 -2.73
CA LEU A 202 3.95 22.48 -3.45
C LEU A 202 2.78 21.69 -4.02
N LYS A 203 3.03 20.52 -4.62
CA LYS A 203 1.95 19.70 -5.16
C LYS A 203 1.02 19.19 -4.07
N ALA A 204 1.56 18.82 -2.91
CA ALA A 204 0.75 18.44 -1.74
C ALA A 204 -0.10 19.62 -1.23
N ALA A 205 0.47 20.83 -1.19
CA ALA A 205 -0.25 22.05 -0.85
C ALA A 205 -1.40 22.35 -1.84
N GLU A 206 -1.14 22.31 -3.15
CA GLU A 206 -2.16 22.46 -4.19
C GLU A 206 -3.30 21.45 -4.05
N ASN A 207 -2.96 20.18 -3.89
CA ASN A 207 -3.94 19.11 -3.71
C ASN A 207 -4.78 19.35 -2.45
N LEU A 208 -4.18 19.79 -1.35
CA LEU A 208 -4.92 20.14 -0.14
C LEU A 208 -5.86 21.33 -0.37
N LEU A 209 -5.40 22.41 -1.01
CA LEU A 209 -6.24 23.57 -1.28
C LEU A 209 -7.42 23.23 -2.19
N TYR A 210 -7.22 22.39 -3.20
CA TYR A 210 -8.30 21.85 -4.02
C TYR A 210 -9.32 21.08 -3.17
N ARG A 211 -8.86 20.14 -2.34
CA ARG A 211 -9.73 19.35 -1.44
C ARG A 211 -10.50 20.19 -0.42
N LEU A 212 -9.92 21.30 0.05
CA LEU A 212 -10.61 22.21 0.95
C LEU A 212 -11.63 23.10 0.22
N GLY A 213 -11.72 23.04 -1.12
CA GLY A 213 -12.53 23.93 -1.93
C GLY A 213 -11.98 25.36 -2.02
N ALA A 214 -10.70 25.55 -1.69
CA ALA A 214 -10.03 26.84 -1.82
C ALA A 214 -9.73 27.17 -3.29
N THR A 215 -9.45 26.15 -4.10
CA THR A 215 -9.21 26.26 -5.55
C THR A 215 -10.06 25.28 -6.34
N ASP A 216 -10.22 25.51 -7.64
CA ASP A 216 -10.73 24.50 -8.56
C ASP A 216 -9.63 23.51 -9.02
N GLU A 217 -9.99 22.59 -9.92
CA GLU A 217 -9.07 21.57 -10.47
C GLU A 217 -7.91 22.19 -11.28
N SER A 218 -8.13 23.36 -11.88
CA SER A 218 -7.08 24.11 -12.59
C SER A 218 -6.17 24.91 -11.65
N GLY A 219 -6.48 24.94 -10.35
CA GLY A 219 -5.72 25.68 -9.34
C GLY A 219 -6.12 27.14 -9.21
N VAL A 220 -7.22 27.59 -9.82
CA VAL A 220 -7.70 28.98 -9.71
C VAL A 220 -8.38 29.18 -8.35
N LEU A 221 -8.10 30.32 -7.70
CA LEU A 221 -8.62 30.63 -6.37
C LEU A 221 -10.13 30.91 -6.39
N LEU A 222 -10.90 30.13 -5.62
CA LEU A 222 -12.35 30.24 -5.49
C LEU A 222 -12.76 31.28 -4.41
N PRO A 223 -14.04 31.71 -4.38
CA PRO A 223 -14.54 32.63 -3.35
C PRO A 223 -14.31 32.11 -1.92
N LEU A 224 -14.46 30.80 -1.69
CA LEU A 224 -14.16 30.17 -0.41
C LEU A 224 -12.67 30.29 -0.07
N GLY A 225 -11.77 30.08 -1.04
CA GLY A 225 -10.33 30.28 -0.87
C GLY A 225 -9.96 31.71 -0.49
N LYS A 226 -10.62 32.72 -1.07
CA LYS A 226 -10.44 34.13 -0.69
C LYS A 226 -10.85 34.40 0.77
N GLN A 227 -11.96 33.80 1.21
CA GLN A 227 -12.38 33.88 2.61
C GLN A 227 -11.39 33.19 3.54
N MET A 228 -10.88 32.02 3.13
CA MET A 228 -9.87 31.29 3.91
C MET A 228 -8.57 32.09 4.07
N ALA A 229 -8.10 32.74 3.00
CA ALA A 229 -6.88 33.57 3.02
C ALA A 229 -6.99 34.81 3.94
N ALA A 230 -8.21 35.28 4.25
CA ALA A 230 -8.43 36.39 5.16
C ALA A 230 -8.37 35.99 6.64
N ILE A 231 -8.36 34.69 6.95
CA ILE A 231 -8.28 34.17 8.31
C ILE A 231 -6.79 33.89 8.63
N PRO A 232 -6.22 34.47 9.71
CA PRO A 232 -4.81 34.30 10.06
C PRO A 232 -4.54 32.94 10.72
N ALA A 233 -4.82 31.86 9.98
CA ALA A 233 -4.66 30.50 10.43
C ALA A 233 -4.37 29.58 9.24
N HIS A 234 -3.86 28.38 9.54
CA HIS A 234 -3.65 27.34 8.54
C HIS A 234 -4.95 27.07 7.72
N PRO A 235 -4.88 26.78 6.40
CA PRO A 235 -6.06 26.59 5.56
C PRO A 235 -7.11 25.63 6.12
N ARG A 236 -6.69 24.55 6.78
CA ARG A 236 -7.60 23.61 7.48
C ARG A 236 -8.41 24.29 8.59
N MET A 237 -7.76 25.14 9.38
CA MET A 237 -8.41 25.87 10.47
C MET A 237 -9.35 26.93 9.91
N ALA A 238 -8.93 27.64 8.86
CA ALA A 238 -9.79 28.57 8.14
C ALA A 238 -11.05 27.87 7.59
N ARG A 239 -10.88 26.71 6.94
CA ARG A 239 -11.98 25.88 6.42
C ARG A 239 -12.93 25.42 7.53
N LEU A 240 -12.38 24.96 8.65
CA LEU A 240 -13.15 24.52 9.83
C LEU A 240 -14.04 25.65 10.37
N VAL A 241 -13.49 26.85 10.59
CA VAL A 241 -14.24 27.99 11.13
C VAL A 241 -15.34 28.43 10.16
N LEU A 242 -15.05 28.48 8.85
CA LEU A 242 -16.05 28.84 7.84
C LEU A 242 -17.17 27.81 7.72
N GLU A 243 -16.85 26.51 7.76
CA GLU A 243 -17.86 25.44 7.73
C GLU A 243 -18.75 25.47 8.98
N ALA A 244 -18.14 25.62 10.15
CA ALA A 244 -18.87 25.73 11.41
C ALA A 244 -19.79 26.96 11.43
N ALA A 245 -19.34 28.09 10.88
CA ALA A 245 -20.17 29.28 10.74
C ALA A 245 -21.37 29.05 9.79
N LYS A 246 -21.17 28.32 8.67
CA LYS A 246 -22.24 27.91 7.75
C LYS A 246 -23.26 26.99 8.43
N ARG A 247 -22.81 26.14 9.36
CA ARG A 247 -23.64 25.19 10.12
C ARG A 247 -24.30 25.77 11.37
N GLY A 248 -24.08 27.06 11.68
CA GLY A 248 -24.69 27.73 12.82
C GLY A 248 -24.01 27.47 14.17
N ILE A 249 -22.75 27.05 14.16
CA ILE A 249 -21.89 26.82 15.34
C ILE A 249 -20.54 27.56 15.25
N PRO A 250 -20.51 28.87 14.92
CA PRO A 250 -19.25 29.60 14.71
C PRO A 250 -18.35 29.64 15.96
N TYR A 251 -18.94 29.71 17.16
CA TYR A 251 -18.20 29.74 18.42
C TYR A 251 -17.48 28.42 18.69
N GLU A 252 -18.16 27.29 18.49
CA GLU A 252 -17.62 25.95 18.64
C GLU A 252 -16.52 25.69 17.61
N GLY A 253 -16.74 26.06 16.34
CA GLY A 253 -15.73 25.95 15.29
C GLY A 253 -14.47 26.76 15.56
N ALA A 254 -14.63 28.02 15.97
CA ALA A 254 -13.50 28.89 16.35
C ALA A 254 -12.80 28.39 17.63
N THR A 255 -13.53 27.80 18.57
CA THR A 255 -12.95 27.14 19.74
C THR A 255 -12.09 25.96 19.30
N LEU A 256 -12.63 25.03 18.51
CA LEU A 256 -11.87 23.88 18.01
C LEU A 256 -10.63 24.31 17.22
N ALA A 257 -10.76 25.26 16.31
CA ALA A 257 -9.64 25.78 15.53
C ALA A 257 -8.54 26.40 16.41
N ALA A 258 -8.92 27.17 17.43
CA ALA A 258 -7.98 27.78 18.37
C ALA A 258 -7.23 26.72 19.20
N TRP A 259 -7.95 25.72 19.72
CA TRP A 259 -7.35 24.66 20.52
C TRP A 259 -6.41 23.75 19.72
N LEU A 260 -6.76 23.47 18.46
CA LEU A 260 -5.90 22.74 17.52
C LEU A 260 -4.64 23.55 17.16
N GLY A 261 -4.77 24.86 17.00
CA GLY A 261 -3.65 25.76 16.68
C GLY A 261 -2.63 25.88 17.80
N GLU A 262 -3.09 26.01 19.05
CA GLU A 262 -2.22 26.19 20.22
C GLU A 262 -1.64 24.86 20.76
N ARG A 263 -2.00 23.71 20.18
CA ARG A 263 -1.63 22.37 20.67
C ARG A 263 -1.92 22.16 22.16
N ALA A 264 -2.92 22.86 22.69
CA ALA A 264 -3.26 22.89 24.11
C ALA A 264 -4.01 21.62 24.58
N ALA A 265 -4.11 20.59 23.73
CA ALA A 265 -4.89 19.38 23.97
C ALA A 265 -4.06 18.22 24.57
N GLU A 266 -2.84 18.47 25.03
CA GLU A 266 -2.12 17.45 25.82
C GLU A 266 -2.95 17.14 27.09
N ASP A 267 -3.25 15.86 27.30
CA ASP A 267 -4.04 15.30 28.42
C ASP A 267 -5.58 15.52 28.40
N LEU A 268 -6.18 15.91 27.28
CA LEU A 268 -7.64 15.99 27.11
C LEU A 268 -8.23 14.77 26.35
N ASP A 269 -9.56 14.62 26.39
CA ASP A 269 -10.27 13.57 25.65
C ASP A 269 -9.83 13.52 24.18
N ASN A 270 -9.54 12.32 23.68
CA ASN A 270 -9.05 12.09 22.32
C ASN A 270 -10.16 12.16 21.24
N GLU A 271 -11.35 12.67 21.59
CA GLU A 271 -12.50 12.85 20.70
C GLU A 271 -13.00 14.30 20.70
N VAL A 272 -13.34 14.83 19.52
CA VAL A 272 -13.74 16.24 19.30
C VAL A 272 -14.89 16.71 20.19
N ALA A 273 -15.95 15.91 20.35
CA ALA A 273 -17.08 16.32 21.18
C ALA A 273 -16.70 16.33 22.67
N GLY A 274 -15.90 15.36 23.12
CA GLY A 274 -15.33 15.35 24.47
C GLY A 274 -14.48 16.58 24.75
N LEU A 275 -13.58 16.93 23.83
CA LEU A 275 -12.77 18.15 23.92
C LEU A 275 -13.65 19.41 23.99
N LEU A 276 -14.59 19.57 23.06
CA LEU A 276 -15.47 20.73 23.03
C LEU A 276 -16.28 20.86 24.32
N GLN A 277 -16.81 19.75 24.82
CA GLN A 277 -17.56 19.71 26.07
C GLN A 277 -16.68 20.13 27.26
N ALA A 278 -15.46 19.58 27.37
CA ALA A 278 -14.53 19.91 28.44
C ALA A 278 -14.18 21.42 28.43
N VAL A 279 -13.92 21.98 27.25
CA VAL A 279 -13.63 23.41 27.09
C VAL A 279 -14.82 24.26 27.52
N LEU A 280 -16.02 24.00 26.98
CA LEU A 280 -17.23 24.76 27.30
C LEU A 280 -17.63 24.67 28.78
N GLN A 281 -17.37 23.54 29.45
CA GLN A 281 -17.59 23.39 30.88
C GLN A 281 -16.61 24.27 31.68
N SER A 282 -15.32 24.25 31.31
CA SER A 282 -14.28 25.05 31.99
C SER A 282 -14.59 26.54 31.98
N GLU A 283 -15.15 27.05 30.88
CA GLU A 283 -15.56 28.47 30.75
C GLU A 283 -16.71 28.86 31.66
N ARG A 284 -17.57 27.89 31.99
CA ARG A 284 -18.68 28.08 32.95
C ARG A 284 -18.23 27.96 34.39
N GLY A 285 -16.91 27.92 34.64
CA GLY A 285 -16.33 27.73 35.98
C GLY A 285 -16.48 26.32 36.52
N LYS A 286 -16.77 25.33 35.66
CA LYS A 286 -16.93 23.93 36.03
C LYS A 286 -15.84 23.09 35.36
N GLY A 287 -15.00 22.42 36.15
CA GLY A 287 -13.99 21.49 35.63
C GLY A 287 -12.58 22.07 35.52
N TYR A 288 -11.68 21.27 34.95
CA TYR A 288 -10.27 21.60 34.78
C TYR A 288 -10.06 22.60 33.64
N ARG A 289 -9.19 23.60 33.83
CA ARG A 289 -8.77 24.53 32.77
C ARG A 289 -7.36 24.17 32.32
N PRO A 290 -7.20 23.61 31.11
CA PRO A 290 -5.90 23.19 30.61
C PRO A 290 -4.89 24.35 30.49
N PRO A 291 -3.59 24.08 30.64
CA PRO A 291 -2.54 25.02 30.26
C PRO A 291 -2.75 25.52 28.82
N GLY A 292 -2.45 26.79 28.55
CA GLY A 292 -2.66 27.38 27.21
C GLY A 292 -4.08 27.87 26.91
N SER A 293 -5.08 27.60 27.77
CA SER A 293 -6.47 28.06 27.57
C SER A 293 -6.59 29.57 27.29
N GLN A 294 -5.77 30.41 27.93
CA GLN A 294 -5.81 31.86 27.72
C GLN A 294 -5.36 32.27 26.31
N LEU A 295 -4.40 31.56 25.72
CA LEU A 295 -3.96 31.80 24.34
C LEU A 295 -5.05 31.33 23.37
N ALA A 296 -5.61 30.14 23.60
CA ALA A 296 -6.72 29.62 22.81
C ALA A 296 -7.94 30.56 22.86
N ASP A 297 -8.26 31.16 24.01
CA ASP A 297 -9.35 32.13 24.14
C ASP A 297 -9.11 33.39 23.27
N ARG A 298 -7.87 33.90 23.25
CA ARG A 298 -7.50 35.04 22.41
C ARG A 298 -7.55 34.69 20.93
N ALA A 299 -7.01 33.54 20.55
CA ALA A 299 -7.04 33.05 19.17
C ALA A 299 -8.48 32.88 18.69
N ARG A 300 -9.36 32.27 19.51
CA ARG A 300 -10.80 32.17 19.20
C ARG A 300 -11.44 33.54 18.94
N GLN A 301 -11.19 34.53 19.80
CA GLN A 301 -11.75 35.87 19.61
C GLN A 301 -11.29 36.50 18.28
N GLN A 302 -10.04 36.28 17.87
CA GLN A 302 -9.54 36.73 16.58
C GLN A 302 -10.24 36.02 15.42
N LEU A 303 -10.38 34.69 15.50
CA LEU A 303 -11.06 33.88 14.48
C LEU A 303 -12.53 34.29 14.32
N LEU A 304 -13.25 34.54 15.41
CA LEU A 304 -14.65 34.98 15.36
C LEU A 304 -14.82 36.36 14.73
N ARG A 305 -13.89 37.28 15.00
CA ARG A 305 -13.86 38.59 14.33
C ARG A 305 -13.60 38.44 12.84
N ALA A 306 -12.69 37.55 12.44
CA ALA A 306 -12.37 37.32 11.03
C ALA A 306 -13.58 36.80 10.22
N VAL A 307 -14.48 36.03 10.85
CA VAL A 307 -15.73 35.58 10.20
C VAL A 307 -16.95 36.46 10.48
N GLY A 308 -16.80 37.56 11.23
CA GLY A 308 -17.88 38.49 11.55
C GLY A 308 -19.03 37.87 12.35
N ARG A 309 -18.73 36.95 13.27
CA ARG A 309 -19.74 36.20 14.04
C ARG A 309 -19.69 36.49 15.54
N ASP A 310 -20.78 36.11 16.22
CA ASP A 310 -20.96 36.30 17.66
C ASP A 310 -19.98 35.50 18.52
N ALA A 311 -19.64 36.08 19.67
CA ALA A 311 -18.77 35.48 20.68
C ALA A 311 -19.50 34.56 21.67
N LYS A 312 -20.64 34.00 21.28
CA LYS A 312 -21.48 33.17 22.17
C LYS A 312 -21.65 31.76 21.61
N PRO A 313 -21.66 30.72 22.48
CA PRO A 313 -22.02 29.36 22.08
C PRO A 313 -23.38 29.30 21.38
N SER A 314 -23.52 28.35 20.47
CA SER A 314 -24.76 28.13 19.73
C SER A 314 -25.89 27.66 20.66
N ALA A 315 -27.11 28.13 20.38
CA ALA A 315 -28.32 27.75 21.10
C ALA A 315 -28.83 26.34 20.76
N LEU A 316 -28.21 25.66 19.79
CA LEU A 316 -28.57 24.30 19.40
C LEU A 316 -28.46 23.31 20.58
N PRO A 317 -29.24 22.22 20.58
CA PRO A 317 -29.05 21.10 21.51
C PRO A 317 -27.63 20.55 21.43
N GLN A 318 -27.11 20.03 22.54
CA GLN A 318 -25.72 19.56 22.63
C GLN A 318 -25.38 18.52 21.55
N GLU A 319 -26.20 17.47 21.42
CA GLU A 319 -25.97 16.40 20.43
C GLU A 319 -25.85 16.95 19.00
N LYS A 320 -26.73 17.89 18.63
CA LYS A 320 -26.70 18.52 17.31
C LYS A 320 -25.48 19.42 17.13
N ARG A 321 -25.03 20.13 18.17
CA ARG A 321 -23.78 20.91 18.10
C ARG A 321 -22.57 20.00 17.89
N ASP A 322 -22.51 18.89 18.61
CA ASP A 322 -21.42 17.92 18.52
C ASP A 322 -21.37 17.27 17.13
N GLU A 323 -22.53 16.94 16.57
CA GLU A 323 -22.66 16.45 15.19
C GLU A 323 -22.16 17.48 14.16
N GLU A 324 -22.65 18.72 14.23
CA GLU A 324 -22.21 19.78 13.30
C GLU A 324 -20.72 20.10 13.46
N ALA A 325 -20.16 19.99 14.67
CA ALA A 325 -18.74 20.15 14.90
C ALA A 325 -17.93 19.04 14.22
N ARG A 326 -18.33 17.77 14.34
CA ARG A 326 -17.68 16.64 13.64
C ARG A 326 -17.77 16.78 12.13
N LYS A 327 -18.93 17.18 11.60
CA LYS A 327 -19.10 17.47 10.15
C LYS A 327 -18.21 18.62 9.68
N SER A 328 -18.07 19.68 10.49
CA SER A 328 -17.18 20.82 10.18
C SER A 328 -15.71 20.39 10.16
N VAL A 329 -15.31 19.50 11.07
CA VAL A 329 -13.98 18.89 11.09
C VAL A 329 -13.74 18.01 9.87
N LEU A 330 -14.70 17.17 9.48
CA LEU A 330 -14.58 16.33 8.28
C LEU A 330 -14.28 17.19 7.04
N ALA A 331 -14.97 18.31 6.87
CA ALA A 331 -14.74 19.24 5.76
C ALA A 331 -13.33 19.88 5.76
N ALA A 332 -12.68 19.98 6.93
CA ALA A 332 -11.34 20.57 7.07
C ALA A 332 -10.20 19.53 6.99
N PHE A 333 -10.53 18.25 7.16
CA PHE A 333 -9.57 17.15 7.18
C PHE A 333 -10.00 15.95 6.31
N PRO A 334 -10.47 16.17 5.07
CA PRO A 334 -11.01 15.09 4.23
C PRO A 334 -9.95 14.01 3.90
N ASP A 335 -8.68 14.38 3.81
CA ASP A 335 -7.54 13.50 3.54
C ASP A 335 -7.07 12.68 4.74
N ARG A 336 -7.68 12.90 5.92
CA ARG A 336 -7.31 12.24 7.18
C ARG A 336 -8.42 11.36 7.74
N VAL A 337 -9.40 11.01 6.91
CA VAL A 337 -10.41 10.00 7.26
C VAL A 337 -9.73 8.64 7.39
N GLY A 338 -10.13 7.85 8.36
CA GLY A 338 -9.65 6.50 8.58
C GLY A 338 -10.74 5.57 9.06
N ARG A 339 -10.58 4.28 8.76
CA ARG A 339 -11.44 3.21 9.23
C ARG A 339 -10.78 2.46 10.37
N ILE A 340 -11.51 2.26 11.46
CA ILE A 340 -11.06 1.52 12.62
C ILE A 340 -10.95 0.04 12.27
N ARG A 341 -9.77 -0.57 12.50
CA ARG A 341 -9.60 -2.02 12.52
C ARG A 341 -9.70 -2.49 13.97
N ALA A 342 -10.75 -3.24 14.28
CA ALA A 342 -10.86 -3.88 15.59
C ALA A 342 -9.74 -4.92 15.76
N VAL A 343 -8.86 -4.72 16.75
CA VAL A 343 -7.95 -5.76 17.23
C VAL A 343 -8.66 -6.47 18.38
N GLY A 344 -9.13 -7.69 18.14
CA GLY A 344 -9.79 -8.52 19.15
C GLY A 344 -11.31 -8.35 19.21
N LYS A 345 -12.02 -9.48 19.26
CA LYS A 345 -13.48 -9.55 19.41
C LYS A 345 -13.84 -8.90 20.74
N THR A 346 -14.49 -7.73 20.70
CA THR A 346 -15.32 -7.08 21.73
C THR A 346 -14.87 -5.62 21.95
N LEU A 347 -15.44 -4.69 21.16
CA LEU A 347 -15.42 -3.23 21.41
C LEU A 347 -16.19 -2.82 22.71
N SER A 348 -16.56 -3.78 23.55
CA SER A 348 -17.34 -3.62 24.77
C SER A 348 -16.55 -4.12 25.97
N ARG A 349 -15.48 -3.39 26.34
CA ARG A 349 -14.98 -3.18 27.71
C ARG A 349 -13.58 -2.56 27.64
N ASN A 350 -13.55 -1.25 27.48
CA ASN A 350 -12.31 -0.45 27.58
C ASN A 350 -11.75 -0.57 29.01
N ARG A 351 -10.75 -1.44 29.20
CA ARG A 351 -9.79 -1.31 30.31
C ARG A 351 -8.55 -0.61 29.77
N SER A 352 -8.07 0.35 30.55
CA SER A 352 -6.93 1.23 30.29
C SER A 352 -5.72 0.52 29.67
N GLY A 353 -5.31 0.95 28.46
CA GLY A 353 -4.03 0.59 27.85
C GLY A 353 -4.07 0.08 26.40
N GLU A 354 -5.24 -0.19 25.82
CA GLU A 354 -5.31 -0.71 24.44
C GLU A 354 -5.29 0.41 23.39
N SER A 355 -4.41 0.27 22.39
CA SER A 355 -4.37 1.12 21.21
C SER A 355 -5.20 0.53 20.08
N VAL A 356 -5.94 1.37 19.36
CA VAL A 356 -6.72 0.93 18.20
C VAL A 356 -5.97 1.27 16.91
N GLU A 357 -5.91 0.31 15.98
CA GLU A 357 -5.35 0.54 14.65
C GLU A 357 -6.40 1.18 13.74
N VAL A 358 -6.00 2.24 13.05
CA VAL A 358 -6.84 2.99 12.10
C VAL A 358 -6.14 2.96 10.74
N VAL A 359 -6.86 2.55 9.69
CA VAL A 359 -6.37 2.60 8.31
C VAL A 359 -6.82 3.92 7.68
N LEU A 360 -5.88 4.76 7.25
CA LEU A 360 -6.18 6.07 6.66
C LEU A 360 -6.59 5.96 5.19
N CYS A 361 -7.37 6.92 4.69
CA CYS A 361 -7.92 6.92 3.33
C CYS A 361 -6.85 7.05 2.23
N GLY A 362 -5.76 7.77 2.50
CA GLY A 362 -4.58 7.79 1.64
C GLY A 362 -3.79 6.46 1.62
N GLY A 363 -4.10 5.54 2.53
CA GLY A 363 -3.36 4.33 2.82
C GLY A 363 -2.44 4.46 4.03
N GLY A 364 -1.88 3.33 4.48
CA GLY A 364 -1.10 3.26 5.72
C GLY A 364 -1.99 3.05 6.95
N SER A 365 -1.35 2.73 8.09
CA SER A 365 -2.03 2.60 9.37
C SER A 365 -1.47 3.56 10.40
N ALA A 366 -2.36 3.98 11.31
CA ALA A 366 -2.08 4.85 12.42
C ALA A 366 -2.60 4.20 13.71
N ARG A 367 -2.05 4.60 14.85
CA ARG A 367 -2.49 4.13 16.17
C ARG A 367 -3.15 5.25 16.93
N LEU A 368 -4.36 4.99 17.40
CA LEU A 368 -5.09 5.84 18.33
C LEU A 368 -4.89 5.29 19.74
N LEU A 369 -4.29 6.10 20.61
CA LEU A 369 -4.03 5.72 22.01
C LEU A 369 -5.25 6.08 22.86
N ASN A 370 -5.70 5.17 23.73
CA ASN A 370 -6.81 5.40 24.68
C ASN A 370 -8.06 6.07 24.05
N PRO A 371 -8.67 5.50 23.00
CA PRO A 371 -9.85 6.11 22.37
C PRO A 371 -11.07 6.13 23.30
N HIS A 372 -11.64 7.32 23.50
CA HIS A 372 -13.00 7.49 24.04
C HIS A 372 -13.98 7.72 22.88
N LEU A 373 -14.25 6.66 22.12
CA LEU A 373 -15.14 6.71 20.95
C LEU A 373 -16.56 6.25 21.29
N PRO A 374 -17.60 6.82 20.65
CA PRO A 374 -18.95 6.27 20.72
C PRO A 374 -18.99 4.81 20.24
N THR A 375 -19.93 4.03 20.78
CA THR A 375 -20.10 2.62 20.39
C THR A 375 -20.61 2.52 18.95
N GLY A 376 -20.05 1.60 18.16
CA GLY A 376 -20.49 1.33 16.78
C GLY A 376 -19.84 2.21 15.71
N ILE A 377 -18.95 3.13 16.09
CA ILE A 377 -18.23 3.97 15.13
C ILE A 377 -17.21 3.15 14.35
N GLU A 378 -17.30 3.20 13.02
CA GLU A 378 -16.36 2.56 12.11
C GLU A 378 -15.33 3.54 11.52
N PHE A 379 -15.73 4.80 11.35
CA PHE A 379 -14.91 5.83 10.70
C PHE A 379 -14.59 6.97 11.65
N VAL A 380 -13.38 7.48 11.51
CA VAL A 380 -12.88 8.63 12.25
C VAL A 380 -12.13 9.56 11.31
N VAL A 381 -12.08 10.85 11.64
CA VAL A 381 -11.19 11.82 10.99
C VAL A 381 -10.11 12.22 11.99
N ALA A 382 -8.84 12.22 11.58
CA ALA A 382 -7.73 12.61 12.44
C ALA A 382 -7.43 14.11 12.34
N LEU A 383 -7.52 14.82 13.47
CA LEU A 383 -7.26 16.26 13.55
C LEU A 383 -5.82 16.52 13.96
N ASP A 384 -5.37 15.82 15.01
CA ASP A 384 -4.00 15.86 15.50
C ASP A 384 -3.35 14.49 15.33
N ALA A 385 -2.42 14.44 14.39
CA ALA A 385 -1.65 13.27 14.05
C ALA A 385 -0.18 13.65 13.89
N GLU A 386 0.69 12.84 14.47
CA GLU A 386 2.14 13.02 14.40
C GLU A 386 2.78 11.74 13.87
N GLU A 387 3.66 11.88 12.87
CA GLU A 387 4.51 10.78 12.46
C GLU A 387 5.79 10.78 13.30
N ARG A 388 6.00 9.70 14.08
CA ARG A 388 7.24 9.49 14.82
C ARG A 388 8.14 8.54 14.05
N SER A 389 9.22 9.07 13.50
CA SER A 389 10.28 8.26 12.90
C SER A 389 11.28 7.87 14.00
N GLN A 390 11.39 6.57 14.28
CA GLN A 390 12.50 6.01 15.04
C GLN A 390 13.45 5.27 14.07
N GLY A 391 14.66 5.78 13.91
CA GLY A 391 15.77 5.03 13.32
C GLY A 391 15.58 4.53 11.88
N GLY A 392 14.97 5.32 10.99
CA GLY A 392 14.92 5.01 9.55
C GLY A 392 13.91 3.94 9.12
N LEU A 393 13.18 3.33 10.05
CA LEU A 393 12.01 2.48 9.75
C LEU A 393 10.77 3.35 9.46
N LYS A 394 9.77 2.74 8.78
CA LYS A 394 8.47 3.35 8.45
C LYS A 394 7.88 4.02 9.70
N GLY A 395 7.56 5.31 9.61
CA GLY A 395 7.14 6.11 10.77
C GLY A 395 5.87 5.57 11.44
N ASP A 396 5.86 5.51 12.77
CA ASP A 396 4.69 5.20 13.59
C ASP A 396 3.80 6.45 13.62
N VAL A 397 2.66 6.41 12.93
CA VAL A 397 1.69 7.51 12.94
C VAL A 397 0.81 7.38 14.17
N ARG A 398 0.84 8.39 15.04
CA ARG A 398 0.04 8.44 16.26
C ARG A 398 -1.05 9.48 16.13
N LEU A 399 -2.28 9.06 16.39
CA LEU A 399 -3.45 9.92 16.46
C LEU A 399 -3.63 10.34 17.91
N ARG A 400 -3.66 11.65 18.16
CA ARG A 400 -3.95 12.24 19.48
C ARG A 400 -5.39 12.69 19.60
N LEU A 401 -5.96 13.24 18.53
CA LEU A 401 -7.33 13.73 18.52
C LEU A 401 -8.04 13.32 17.23
N VAL A 402 -9.22 12.73 17.39
CA VAL A 402 -10.08 12.30 16.27
C VAL A 402 -11.51 12.81 16.41
N GLY A 403 -12.24 12.91 15.32
CA GLY A 403 -13.69 13.09 15.32
C GLY A 403 -14.36 11.83 14.77
N ALA A 404 -15.43 11.36 15.42
CA ALA A 404 -16.25 10.29 14.84
C ALA A 404 -16.90 10.74 13.53
N VAL A 405 -16.98 9.84 12.55
CA VAL A 405 -17.57 10.11 11.23
C VAL A 405 -18.62 9.05 10.93
N GLU A 406 -19.82 9.49 10.57
CA GLU A 406 -20.83 8.59 10.01
C GLU A 406 -20.57 8.38 8.50
N PRO A 407 -20.75 7.16 7.97
CA PRO A 407 -20.52 6.85 6.56
C PRO A 407 -21.24 7.79 5.59
N ASP A 408 -22.51 8.11 5.85
CA ASP A 408 -23.34 8.94 4.98
C ASP A 408 -22.81 10.38 4.85
N TRP A 409 -22.09 10.87 5.86
CA TRP A 409 -21.51 12.22 5.80
C TRP A 409 -20.41 12.34 4.74
N LEU A 410 -19.73 11.24 4.40
CA LEU A 410 -18.73 11.24 3.33
C LEU A 410 -19.40 11.51 1.97
N LEU A 411 -20.63 11.03 1.78
CA LEU A 411 -21.41 11.26 0.55
C LEU A 411 -21.85 12.71 0.43
N ASP A 412 -22.26 13.33 1.54
CA ASP A 412 -22.79 14.70 1.55
C ASP A 412 -21.69 15.77 1.56
N ILE A 413 -20.61 15.53 2.30
CA ILE A 413 -19.59 16.54 2.61
C ILE A 413 -18.38 16.44 1.69
N GLU A 414 -17.98 15.22 1.32
CA GLU A 414 -16.87 15.02 0.39
C GLU A 414 -17.21 14.03 -0.74
N PRO A 415 -18.20 14.36 -1.60
CA PRO A 415 -18.60 13.49 -2.69
C PRO A 415 -17.49 13.25 -3.72
N ALA A 416 -16.53 14.18 -3.86
CA ALA A 416 -15.45 14.03 -4.85
C ALA A 416 -14.47 12.92 -4.47
N GLY A 417 -14.36 12.61 -3.17
CA GLY A 417 -13.56 11.49 -2.66
C GLY A 417 -14.25 10.13 -2.73
N VAL A 418 -15.54 10.09 -3.10
CA VAL A 418 -16.35 8.87 -3.14
C VAL A 418 -16.36 8.31 -4.56
N GLN A 419 -16.01 7.04 -4.69
CA GLN A 419 -15.98 6.31 -5.95
C GLN A 419 -16.70 4.98 -5.81
N GLU A 420 -17.43 4.60 -6.85
CA GLU A 420 -17.96 3.25 -6.98
C GLU A 420 -16.88 2.35 -7.58
N GLY A 421 -16.51 1.31 -6.84
CA GLY A 421 -15.55 0.30 -7.26
C GLY A 421 -16.25 -1.02 -7.57
N ILE A 422 -15.75 -1.71 -8.59
CA ILE A 422 -16.19 -3.06 -8.93
C ILE A 422 -15.10 -4.02 -8.47
N GLU A 423 -15.46 -4.97 -7.62
CA GLU A 423 -14.58 -6.07 -7.24
C GLU A 423 -15.14 -7.40 -7.77
N ALA A 424 -14.35 -8.07 -8.61
CA ALA A 424 -14.60 -9.46 -9.00
C ALA A 424 -13.85 -10.38 -8.04
N VAL A 425 -14.57 -11.34 -7.45
CA VAL A 425 -14.03 -12.33 -6.51
C VAL A 425 -14.35 -13.72 -7.01
N TRP A 426 -13.37 -14.63 -6.92
CA TRP A 426 -13.55 -16.02 -7.29
C TRP A 426 -14.12 -16.82 -6.11
N ASN A 427 -15.21 -17.53 -6.35
CA ASN A 427 -15.80 -18.48 -5.41
C ASN A 427 -15.37 -19.91 -5.80
N ASP A 428 -14.37 -20.45 -5.09
CA ASP A 428 -13.83 -21.79 -5.36
C ASP A 428 -14.88 -22.90 -5.23
N ARG A 429 -15.85 -22.77 -4.32
CA ARG A 429 -16.88 -23.80 -4.12
C ARG A 429 -17.88 -23.85 -5.27
N LEU A 430 -18.22 -22.69 -5.83
CA LEU A 430 -19.19 -22.57 -6.93
C LEU A 430 -18.53 -22.55 -8.31
N GLU A 431 -17.19 -22.54 -8.39
CA GLU A 431 -16.41 -22.30 -9.60
C GLU A 431 -16.94 -21.12 -10.43
N LYS A 432 -17.24 -20.02 -9.73
CA LYS A 432 -17.94 -18.85 -10.26
C LYS A 432 -17.25 -17.56 -9.84
N VAL A 433 -17.26 -16.58 -10.73
CA VAL A 433 -16.96 -15.19 -10.40
C VAL A 433 -18.20 -14.51 -9.78
N GLU A 434 -18.04 -14.00 -8.57
CA GLU A 434 -19.00 -13.10 -7.92
C GLU A 434 -18.49 -11.67 -8.08
N VAL A 435 -19.31 -10.79 -8.63
CA VAL A 435 -18.99 -9.36 -8.72
C VAL A 435 -19.80 -8.61 -7.67
N ARG A 436 -19.13 -7.71 -6.95
CA ARG A 436 -19.74 -6.85 -5.95
C ARG A 436 -19.41 -5.40 -6.28
N SER A 437 -20.41 -4.53 -6.20
CA SER A 437 -20.19 -3.08 -6.18
C SER A 437 -19.84 -2.66 -4.75
N ARG A 438 -18.82 -1.83 -4.62
CA ARG A 438 -18.38 -1.22 -3.37
C ARG A 438 -18.40 0.28 -3.50
N LEU A 439 -19.00 0.93 -2.52
CA LEU A 439 -18.84 2.37 -2.38
C LEU A 439 -17.58 2.63 -1.54
N MET A 440 -16.62 3.34 -2.11
CA MET A 440 -15.33 3.60 -1.48
C MET A 440 -15.12 5.09 -1.30
N TYR A 441 -14.62 5.48 -0.14
CA TYR A 441 -14.01 6.77 0.07
C TYR A 441 -12.50 6.60 -0.10
N GLU A 442 -11.98 7.01 -1.24
CA GLU A 442 -10.60 6.71 -1.64
C GLU A 442 -10.32 5.19 -1.55
N LYS A 443 -9.44 4.77 -0.63
CA LYS A 443 -9.10 3.35 -0.39
C LYS A 443 -9.93 2.70 0.72
N LEU A 444 -10.88 3.41 1.33
CA LEU A 444 -11.72 2.90 2.42
C LEU A 444 -13.06 2.44 1.88
N VAL A 445 -13.42 1.18 2.12
CA VAL A 445 -14.76 0.67 1.80
C VAL A 445 -15.77 1.25 2.79
N ILE A 446 -16.74 2.02 2.29
CA ILE A 446 -17.88 2.59 3.02
C ILE A 446 -18.96 1.52 3.17
N SER A 447 -19.38 0.93 2.05
CA SER A 447 -20.39 -0.12 1.99
C SER A 447 -20.03 -1.18 0.94
N ASP A 448 -20.44 -2.42 1.20
CA ASP A 448 -20.25 -3.57 0.30
C ASP A 448 -21.65 -4.08 -0.06
N ALA A 449 -22.00 -4.02 -1.34
CA ALA A 449 -23.27 -4.56 -1.82
C ALA A 449 -23.19 -6.09 -1.93
N ALA A 450 -24.32 -6.76 -1.72
CA ALA A 450 -24.41 -8.19 -2.03
C ALA A 450 -24.04 -8.44 -3.50
N PRO A 451 -23.47 -9.61 -3.85
CA PRO A 451 -23.16 -9.95 -5.22
C PRO A 451 -24.35 -9.70 -6.14
N SER A 452 -24.12 -8.93 -7.21
CA SER A 452 -25.21 -8.62 -8.13
C SER A 452 -25.67 -9.89 -8.85
N ALA A 453 -26.99 -10.09 -8.91
CA ALA A 453 -27.58 -11.17 -9.69
C ALA A 453 -27.53 -10.88 -11.20
N GLN A 454 -27.47 -9.59 -11.59
CA GLN A 454 -27.47 -9.14 -12.97
C GLN A 454 -26.32 -8.14 -13.17
N LEU A 455 -25.36 -8.50 -14.01
CA LEU A 455 -24.13 -7.74 -14.20
C LEU A 455 -24.33 -6.65 -15.26
N GLY A 456 -23.97 -5.41 -14.92
CA GLY A 456 -23.83 -4.33 -15.90
C GLY A 456 -22.60 -4.53 -16.80
N PRO A 457 -22.42 -3.73 -17.87
CA PRO A 457 -21.33 -3.91 -18.82
C PRO A 457 -19.92 -3.86 -18.20
N ALA A 458 -19.70 -2.99 -17.21
CA ALA A 458 -18.41 -2.86 -16.52
C ALA A 458 -18.15 -4.04 -15.56
N GLU A 459 -19.19 -4.48 -14.84
CA GLU A 459 -19.13 -5.64 -13.95
C GLU A 459 -18.88 -6.92 -14.72
N GLN A 460 -19.53 -7.06 -15.87
CA GLN A 460 -19.36 -8.18 -16.79
C GLN A 460 -17.91 -8.28 -17.29
N LYS A 461 -17.31 -7.16 -17.73
CA LYS A 461 -15.88 -7.14 -18.13
C LYS A 461 -14.94 -7.53 -17.00
N ALA A 462 -15.18 -7.04 -15.78
CA ALA A 462 -14.37 -7.42 -14.61
C ALA A 462 -14.50 -8.92 -14.30
N ALA A 463 -15.71 -9.48 -14.45
CA ALA A 463 -15.96 -10.90 -14.27
C ALA A 463 -15.21 -11.75 -15.30
N GLU A 464 -15.31 -11.37 -16.57
CA GLU A 464 -14.64 -12.04 -17.71
C GLU A 464 -13.13 -12.05 -17.54
N GLN A 465 -12.56 -10.92 -17.10
CA GLN A 465 -11.11 -10.81 -16.88
C GLN A 465 -10.63 -11.75 -15.76
N LEU A 466 -11.36 -11.82 -14.65
CA LEU A 466 -11.02 -12.75 -13.56
C LEU A 466 -11.27 -14.21 -13.96
N LEU A 467 -12.35 -14.50 -14.68
CA LEU A 467 -12.64 -15.84 -15.20
C LEU A 467 -11.52 -16.30 -16.13
N LYS A 468 -11.05 -15.43 -17.04
CA LYS A 468 -9.90 -15.70 -17.93
C LYS A 468 -8.67 -16.10 -17.13
N GLN A 469 -8.31 -15.33 -16.10
CA GLN A 469 -7.15 -15.65 -15.26
C GLN A 469 -7.31 -17.02 -14.59
N LYS A 470 -8.50 -17.36 -14.11
CA LYS A 470 -8.79 -18.65 -13.48
C LYS A 470 -8.78 -19.81 -14.48
N CYS A 471 -9.32 -19.62 -15.68
CA CYS A 471 -9.24 -20.60 -16.76
C CYS A 471 -7.79 -20.85 -17.20
N MET A 472 -6.99 -19.79 -17.33
CA MET A 472 -5.55 -19.92 -17.63
C MET A 472 -4.79 -20.69 -16.57
N ALA A 473 -5.08 -20.44 -15.28
CA ALA A 473 -4.47 -21.18 -14.18
C ALA A 473 -4.90 -22.66 -14.13
N ALA A 474 -6.15 -22.96 -14.52
CA ALA A 474 -6.69 -24.32 -14.55
C ALA A 474 -6.17 -25.16 -15.73
N GLY A 475 -5.84 -24.50 -16.85
CA GLY A 475 -5.40 -25.17 -18.09
C GLY A 475 -6.57 -25.66 -18.95
N LEU A 476 -6.27 -26.09 -20.18
CA LEU A 476 -7.28 -26.61 -21.11
C LEU A 476 -7.87 -27.94 -20.66
N GLU A 477 -7.07 -28.74 -19.94
CA GLU A 477 -7.42 -30.06 -19.43
C GLU A 477 -8.54 -30.03 -18.37
N ALA A 478 -8.80 -28.86 -17.78
CA ALA A 478 -9.94 -28.66 -16.88
C ALA A 478 -11.29 -28.58 -17.62
N PHE A 479 -11.26 -28.33 -18.94
CA PHE A 479 -12.44 -28.06 -19.76
C PHE A 479 -12.57 -28.99 -20.97
N ILE A 480 -11.48 -29.63 -21.40
CA ILE A 480 -11.40 -30.54 -22.54
C ILE A 480 -10.88 -31.88 -22.04
N ASP A 481 -11.42 -32.98 -22.58
CA ASP A 481 -10.92 -34.33 -22.29
C ASP A 481 -9.42 -34.43 -22.62
N LYS A 482 -8.64 -34.95 -21.67
CA LYS A 482 -7.18 -34.96 -21.74
C LYS A 482 -6.65 -35.81 -22.90
N ASP A 483 -7.28 -36.95 -23.15
CA ASP A 483 -6.84 -37.87 -24.21
C ASP A 483 -7.18 -37.28 -25.59
N GLN A 484 -8.36 -36.69 -25.71
CA GLN A 484 -8.78 -35.97 -26.92
C GLN A 484 -7.86 -34.79 -27.24
N LEU A 485 -7.50 -33.98 -26.24
CA LEU A 485 -6.61 -32.83 -26.41
C LEU A 485 -5.19 -33.26 -26.78
N ALA A 486 -4.68 -34.31 -26.13
CA ALA A 486 -3.35 -34.85 -26.41
C ALA A 486 -3.27 -35.40 -27.85
N GLU A 487 -4.24 -36.22 -28.27
CA GLU A 487 -4.30 -36.77 -29.63
C GLU A 487 -4.32 -35.64 -30.68
N TRP A 488 -5.17 -34.63 -30.47
CA TRP A 488 -5.30 -33.52 -31.40
C TRP A 488 -4.03 -32.68 -31.50
N THR A 489 -3.40 -32.37 -30.36
CA THR A 489 -2.14 -31.60 -30.30
C THR A 489 -0.99 -32.35 -30.98
N GLN A 490 -0.89 -33.67 -30.78
CA GLN A 490 0.13 -34.50 -31.43
C GLN A 490 -0.07 -34.59 -32.95
N ARG A 491 -1.33 -34.73 -33.41
CA ARG A 491 -1.66 -34.68 -34.84
C ARG A 491 -1.29 -33.34 -35.47
N LEU A 492 -1.53 -32.23 -34.77
CA LEU A 492 -1.13 -30.91 -35.23
C LEU A 492 0.38 -30.73 -35.29
N ALA A 493 1.12 -31.22 -34.30
CA ALA A 493 2.59 -31.20 -34.32
C ALA A 493 3.13 -31.95 -35.55
N PHE A 494 2.60 -33.14 -35.81
CA PHE A 494 2.94 -33.92 -37.01
C PHE A 494 2.59 -33.18 -38.32
N ALA A 495 1.41 -32.55 -38.38
CA ALA A 495 0.99 -31.77 -39.54
C ALA A 495 1.90 -30.54 -39.76
N ARG A 496 2.33 -29.85 -38.70
CA ARG A 496 3.28 -28.73 -38.80
C ARG A 496 4.62 -29.14 -39.38
N GLU A 497 5.14 -30.29 -38.93
CA GLU A 497 6.43 -30.82 -39.38
C GLU A 497 6.41 -31.21 -40.87
N HIS A 498 5.34 -31.86 -41.32
CA HIS A 498 5.28 -32.46 -42.66
C HIS A 498 4.45 -31.69 -43.70
N LEU A 499 3.68 -30.68 -43.27
CA LEU A 499 2.87 -29.80 -44.14
C LEU A 499 3.18 -28.31 -43.88
N PRO A 500 4.45 -27.86 -43.95
CA PRO A 500 4.84 -26.51 -43.55
C PRO A 500 4.15 -25.41 -44.37
N LYS A 501 3.74 -25.72 -45.62
CA LYS A 501 3.05 -24.78 -46.52
C LYS A 501 1.67 -24.31 -46.03
N LEU A 502 1.03 -25.05 -45.12
CA LEU A 502 -0.31 -24.74 -44.61
C LEU A 502 -0.27 -23.90 -43.32
N GLU A 503 0.93 -23.62 -42.78
CA GLU A 503 1.15 -22.73 -41.63
C GLU A 503 0.17 -22.96 -40.46
N PHE A 504 0.10 -24.21 -39.98
CA PHE A 504 -0.74 -24.54 -38.83
C PHE A 504 -0.32 -23.71 -37.59
N PRO A 505 -1.28 -23.16 -36.82
CA PRO A 505 -0.99 -22.26 -35.71
C PRO A 505 -0.29 -22.95 -34.54
N GLU A 506 0.36 -22.15 -33.70
CA GLU A 506 0.95 -22.57 -32.44
C GLU A 506 0.05 -22.22 -31.25
N PHE A 507 -0.21 -23.21 -30.41
CA PHE A 507 -1.08 -23.11 -29.25
C PHE A 507 -0.27 -22.76 -27.99
N GLY A 508 0.56 -21.71 -28.09
CA GLY A 508 1.36 -21.18 -26.99
C GLY A 508 0.55 -20.25 -26.06
N GLN A 509 1.22 -19.62 -25.09
CA GLN A 509 0.55 -18.75 -24.10
C GLN A 509 -0.27 -17.62 -24.73
N VAL A 510 0.26 -16.95 -25.75
CA VAL A 510 -0.43 -15.83 -26.45
C VAL A 510 -1.74 -16.29 -27.10
N PHE A 511 -1.75 -17.49 -27.68
CA PHE A 511 -2.97 -18.08 -28.22
C PHE A 511 -3.98 -18.36 -27.11
N LEU A 512 -3.53 -18.99 -26.01
CA LEU A 512 -4.39 -19.33 -24.88
C LEU A 512 -5.03 -18.10 -24.24
N GLU A 513 -4.29 -16.99 -24.14
CA GLU A 513 -4.82 -15.71 -23.66
C GLU A 513 -5.98 -15.22 -24.53
N THR A 514 -5.80 -15.21 -25.85
CA THR A 514 -6.83 -14.76 -26.82
C THR A 514 -8.03 -15.73 -26.88
N PHE A 515 -7.75 -17.03 -26.79
CA PHE A 515 -8.74 -18.09 -26.77
C PHE A 515 -9.64 -17.97 -25.54
N PHE A 516 -9.07 -17.86 -24.34
CA PHE A 516 -9.85 -17.71 -23.12
C PHE A 516 -10.53 -16.35 -23.02
N GLU A 517 -9.97 -15.29 -23.61
CA GLU A 517 -10.66 -14.00 -23.71
C GLU A 517 -11.98 -14.13 -24.49
N SER A 518 -11.93 -14.75 -25.67
CA SER A 518 -13.14 -14.98 -26.49
C SER A 518 -14.10 -15.99 -25.85
N LEU A 519 -13.57 -17.02 -25.19
CA LEU A 519 -14.38 -18.06 -24.55
C LEU A 519 -15.03 -17.57 -23.24
N CYS A 520 -14.43 -16.61 -22.54
CA CYS A 520 -15.01 -16.06 -21.32
C CYS A 520 -16.06 -14.98 -21.58
N GLU A 521 -16.13 -14.43 -22.80
CA GLU A 521 -17.11 -13.38 -23.15
C GLU A 521 -18.56 -13.78 -22.80
N GLY A 522 -19.24 -12.95 -22.01
CA GLY A 522 -20.60 -13.19 -21.53
C GLY A 522 -20.74 -14.25 -20.43
N ARG A 523 -19.64 -14.82 -19.92
CA ARG A 523 -19.64 -15.95 -18.97
C ARG A 523 -18.96 -15.59 -17.64
N ILE A 524 -19.38 -16.26 -16.58
CA ILE A 524 -18.89 -16.04 -15.22
C ILE A 524 -18.62 -17.35 -14.45
N ARG A 525 -18.87 -18.53 -15.03
CA ARG A 525 -18.69 -19.84 -14.38
C ARG A 525 -17.89 -20.81 -15.23
N PHE A 526 -17.15 -21.70 -14.59
CA PHE A 526 -16.50 -22.81 -15.29
C PHE A 526 -17.49 -23.75 -16.00
N GLN A 527 -18.68 -23.95 -15.45
CA GLN A 527 -19.69 -24.77 -16.13
C GLN A 527 -20.09 -24.20 -17.50
N GLU A 528 -20.25 -22.88 -17.59
CA GLU A 528 -20.59 -22.20 -18.86
C GLU A 528 -19.46 -22.34 -19.90
N ILE A 529 -18.21 -22.42 -19.43
CA ILE A 529 -17.03 -22.69 -20.26
C ILE A 529 -17.08 -24.13 -20.79
N ARG A 530 -17.44 -25.11 -19.94
CA ARG A 530 -17.60 -26.52 -20.36
C ARG A 530 -18.76 -26.68 -21.36
N ASP A 531 -19.87 -26.01 -21.10
CA ASP A 531 -21.07 -26.06 -21.96
C ASP A 531 -20.86 -25.39 -23.33
N ALA A 532 -19.90 -24.44 -23.42
CA ALA A 532 -19.51 -23.78 -24.66
C ALA A 532 -18.71 -24.68 -25.63
N GLN A 533 -18.52 -25.96 -25.31
CA GLN A 533 -17.80 -26.94 -26.13
C GLN A 533 -16.41 -26.42 -26.54
N PRO A 534 -15.50 -26.21 -25.56
CA PRO A 534 -14.22 -25.53 -25.78
C PRO A 534 -13.36 -26.23 -26.83
N PHE A 535 -13.49 -27.55 -26.99
CA PHE A 535 -12.80 -28.30 -28.03
C PHE A 535 -13.27 -27.94 -29.45
N GLU A 536 -14.57 -27.70 -29.66
CA GLU A 536 -15.06 -27.23 -30.96
C GLU A 536 -14.59 -25.80 -31.24
N TYR A 537 -14.58 -24.96 -30.21
CA TYR A 537 -14.02 -23.61 -30.29
C TYR A 537 -12.53 -23.63 -30.67
N LEU A 538 -11.77 -24.56 -30.12
CA LEU A 538 -10.36 -24.77 -30.43
C LEU A 538 -10.14 -25.17 -31.90
N LYS A 539 -11.03 -26.00 -32.47
CA LYS A 539 -11.00 -26.36 -33.89
C LYS A 539 -11.31 -25.18 -34.81
N LEU A 540 -12.07 -24.18 -34.35
CA LEU A 540 -12.34 -22.96 -35.13
C LEU A 540 -11.09 -22.09 -35.32
N ALA A 541 -10.04 -22.29 -34.51
CA ALA A 541 -8.75 -21.64 -34.72
C ALA A 541 -8.04 -22.11 -36.01
N LEU A 542 -8.46 -23.24 -36.58
CA LEU A 542 -7.95 -23.75 -37.86
C LEU A 542 -8.85 -23.33 -39.01
N THR A 543 -8.24 -22.94 -40.14
CA THR A 543 -8.99 -22.68 -41.38
C THR A 543 -9.68 -23.96 -41.88
N GLN A 544 -10.65 -23.82 -42.78
CA GLN A 544 -11.30 -24.99 -43.39
C GLN A 544 -10.30 -25.88 -44.15
N GLU A 545 -9.34 -25.26 -44.85
CA GLU A 545 -8.29 -25.97 -45.58
C GLU A 545 -7.36 -26.74 -44.61
N GLN A 546 -6.92 -26.10 -43.53
CA GLN A 546 -6.10 -26.73 -42.49
C GLN A 546 -6.80 -27.92 -41.85
N ARG A 547 -8.09 -27.80 -41.52
CA ARG A 547 -8.89 -28.90 -40.95
C ARG A 547 -9.00 -30.08 -41.92
N SER A 548 -9.35 -29.81 -43.17
CA SER A 548 -9.44 -30.86 -44.19
C SER A 548 -8.09 -31.54 -44.44
N ALA A 549 -6.99 -30.78 -44.41
CA ALA A 549 -5.65 -31.33 -44.55
C ALA A 549 -5.25 -32.19 -43.35
N LEU A 550 -5.56 -31.74 -42.12
CA LEU A 550 -5.29 -32.48 -40.90
C LEU A 550 -6.01 -33.85 -40.90
N ASP A 551 -7.29 -33.89 -41.28
CA ASP A 551 -8.06 -35.13 -41.30
C ASP A 551 -7.64 -36.10 -42.42
N LYS A 552 -7.20 -35.58 -43.57
CA LYS A 552 -6.76 -36.40 -44.71
C LYS A 552 -5.32 -36.88 -44.57
N MET A 553 -4.42 -36.02 -44.10
CA MET A 553 -2.97 -36.23 -44.14
C MET A 553 -2.42 -36.74 -42.80
N ALA A 554 -3.11 -36.45 -41.69
CA ALA A 554 -2.82 -36.94 -40.35
C ALA A 554 -4.11 -37.48 -39.68
N PRO A 555 -4.73 -38.54 -40.23
CA PRO A 555 -5.99 -39.09 -39.72
C PRO A 555 -5.83 -39.68 -38.32
N SER A 556 -6.90 -39.68 -37.54
CA SER A 556 -6.93 -40.36 -36.22
C SER A 556 -6.95 -41.89 -36.34
N SER A 557 -7.37 -42.43 -37.50
CA SER A 557 -7.46 -43.87 -37.72
C SER A 557 -7.08 -44.31 -39.12
N LEU A 558 -6.44 -45.48 -39.20
CA LEU A 558 -6.03 -46.15 -40.42
C LEU A 558 -7.02 -47.26 -40.79
N PRO A 559 -7.64 -47.25 -41.98
CA PRO A 559 -8.44 -48.36 -42.47
C PRO A 559 -7.56 -49.53 -42.94
N LEU A 560 -7.96 -50.77 -42.62
CA LEU A 560 -7.31 -52.01 -43.05
C LEU A 560 -8.19 -52.78 -44.06
N PRO A 561 -7.60 -53.68 -44.89
CA PRO A 561 -8.34 -54.46 -45.90
C PRO A 561 -9.51 -55.28 -45.36
N GLY A 562 -9.42 -55.77 -44.12
CA GLY A 562 -10.50 -56.52 -43.46
C GLY A 562 -11.64 -55.68 -42.88
N GLY A 563 -11.76 -54.40 -43.27
CA GLY A 563 -12.80 -53.47 -42.79
C GLY A 563 -12.56 -52.89 -41.39
N ARG A 564 -11.51 -53.31 -40.70
CA ARG A 564 -11.12 -52.78 -39.37
C ARG A 564 -10.46 -51.40 -39.50
N ARG A 565 -10.67 -50.54 -38.50
CA ARG A 565 -9.92 -49.28 -38.35
C ARG A 565 -9.01 -49.37 -37.12
N LEU A 566 -7.75 -48.95 -37.26
CA LEU A 566 -6.78 -48.87 -36.17
C LEU A 566 -6.57 -47.41 -35.78
N ALA A 567 -6.53 -47.11 -34.48
CA ALA A 567 -6.10 -45.79 -34.01
C ALA A 567 -4.62 -45.58 -34.36
N ILE A 568 -4.29 -44.40 -34.86
CA ILE A 568 -2.90 -44.01 -35.15
C ILE A 568 -2.38 -43.22 -33.96
N HIS A 569 -1.22 -43.61 -33.46
CA HIS A 569 -0.53 -42.90 -32.40
C HIS A 569 0.51 -41.96 -33.01
N TYR A 570 0.50 -40.72 -32.55
CA TYR A 570 1.43 -39.67 -32.94
C TYR A 570 2.27 -39.28 -31.72
N GLU A 571 3.55 -39.07 -31.90
CA GLU A 571 4.42 -38.54 -30.84
C GLU A 571 5.45 -37.63 -31.49
N THR A 572 5.69 -36.46 -30.89
CA THR A 572 6.59 -35.46 -31.45
C THR A 572 8.00 -36.04 -31.61
N GLY A 573 8.57 -35.92 -32.82
CA GLY A 573 9.91 -36.42 -33.15
C GLY A 573 10.00 -37.93 -33.36
N LYS A 574 8.87 -38.66 -33.35
CA LYS A 574 8.82 -40.09 -33.70
C LYS A 574 7.88 -40.33 -34.88
N PRO A 575 8.16 -41.35 -35.71
CA PRO A 575 7.24 -41.72 -36.77
C PRO A 575 5.90 -42.23 -36.18
N PRO A 576 4.77 -41.94 -36.82
CA PRO A 576 3.46 -42.40 -36.38
C PRO A 576 3.37 -43.92 -36.43
N TRP A 577 2.70 -44.54 -35.46
CA TRP A 577 2.60 -46.00 -35.38
C TRP A 577 1.18 -46.49 -35.14
N VAL A 578 0.95 -47.74 -35.53
CA VAL A 578 -0.26 -48.50 -35.22
C VAL A 578 0.13 -49.85 -34.61
N SER A 579 -0.71 -50.36 -33.73
CA SER A 579 -0.53 -51.69 -33.15
C SER A 579 -1.72 -52.58 -33.46
N SER A 580 -1.46 -53.72 -34.11
CA SER A 580 -2.49 -54.73 -34.33
C SER A 580 -1.88 -56.11 -34.57
N ARG A 581 -2.73 -57.13 -34.56
CA ARG A 581 -2.30 -58.49 -34.87
C ARG A 581 -1.73 -58.53 -36.28
N MET A 582 -0.64 -59.26 -36.47
CA MET A 582 -0.01 -59.46 -37.78
C MET A 582 -1.00 -59.94 -38.86
N GLN A 583 -1.96 -60.78 -38.45
CA GLN A 583 -3.00 -61.32 -39.35
C GLN A 583 -3.93 -60.24 -39.92
N ASP A 584 -4.07 -59.11 -39.23
CA ASP A 584 -4.94 -58.02 -39.68
C ASP A 584 -4.33 -57.24 -40.86
N PHE A 585 -3.04 -57.47 -41.17
CA PHE A 585 -2.30 -56.86 -42.28
C PHE A 585 -2.15 -57.78 -43.51
N PHE A 586 -2.71 -58.99 -43.48
CA PHE A 586 -2.70 -59.86 -44.66
C PHE A 586 -3.43 -59.19 -45.84
N GLY A 587 -2.88 -59.37 -47.05
CA GLY A 587 -3.35 -58.71 -48.26
C GLY A 587 -2.77 -57.30 -48.46
N MET A 588 -2.08 -56.71 -47.46
CA MET A 588 -1.35 -55.45 -47.63
C MET A 588 0.06 -55.70 -48.14
N ARG A 589 0.32 -55.24 -49.38
CA ARG A 589 1.65 -55.36 -50.01
C ARG A 589 2.65 -54.36 -49.47
N ASP A 590 2.22 -53.10 -49.34
CA ASP A 590 3.06 -51.98 -48.95
C ASP A 590 2.67 -51.44 -47.57
N SER A 591 3.64 -50.85 -46.88
CA SER A 591 3.36 -50.11 -45.65
C SER A 591 2.46 -48.91 -45.94
N PRO A 592 1.42 -48.66 -45.10
CA PRO A 592 0.67 -47.42 -45.15
C PRO A 592 1.60 -46.21 -44.98
N LYS A 593 1.30 -45.13 -45.71
CA LYS A 593 2.03 -43.87 -45.61
C LYS A 593 1.07 -42.71 -45.33
N LEU A 594 1.47 -41.80 -44.44
CA LEU A 594 0.77 -40.57 -44.10
C LEU A 594 1.43 -39.36 -44.78
N ALA A 595 0.89 -38.16 -44.55
CA ALA A 595 1.37 -36.91 -45.14
C ALA A 595 1.49 -36.99 -46.68
N GLY A 596 0.47 -37.55 -47.34
CA GLY A 596 0.44 -37.67 -48.80
C GLY A 596 1.43 -38.67 -49.39
N GLY A 597 1.91 -39.62 -48.59
CA GLY A 597 2.86 -40.65 -49.03
C GLY A 597 4.30 -40.44 -48.58
N ALA A 598 4.58 -39.37 -47.83
CA ALA A 598 5.92 -39.00 -47.41
C ALA A 598 6.41 -39.80 -46.19
N VAL A 599 5.52 -40.12 -45.23
CA VAL A 599 5.91 -40.71 -43.95
C VAL A 599 5.35 -42.11 -43.80
N PRO A 600 6.18 -43.17 -43.69
CA PRO A 600 5.69 -44.52 -43.44
C PRO A 600 5.15 -44.67 -42.01
N VAL A 601 4.03 -45.39 -41.87
CA VAL A 601 3.49 -45.76 -40.56
C VAL A 601 4.25 -46.96 -40.02
N VAL A 602 4.77 -46.86 -38.80
CA VAL A 602 5.42 -47.97 -38.11
C VAL A 602 4.37 -48.96 -37.63
N LEU A 603 4.53 -50.22 -38.00
CA LEU A 603 3.61 -51.30 -37.67
C LEU A 603 4.17 -52.10 -36.50
N HIS A 604 3.50 -52.03 -35.35
CA HIS A 604 3.75 -52.92 -34.22
C HIS A 604 2.94 -54.19 -34.45
N LEU A 605 3.57 -55.20 -35.05
CA LEU A 605 2.95 -56.47 -35.40
C LEU A 605 2.86 -57.36 -34.16
N LEU A 606 1.63 -57.64 -33.74
CA LEU A 606 1.33 -58.40 -32.54
C LEU A 606 1.00 -59.87 -32.87
N ALA A 607 1.35 -60.78 -31.98
CA ALA A 607 0.87 -62.17 -31.98
C ALA A 607 -0.62 -62.22 -31.59
N PRO A 608 -1.31 -63.38 -31.76
CA PRO A 608 -2.72 -63.51 -31.38
C PRO A 608 -3.04 -63.24 -29.90
N ASN A 609 -2.03 -63.31 -29.03
CA ASN A 609 -2.11 -62.96 -27.61
C ASN A 609 -1.81 -61.48 -27.31
N GLN A 610 -1.74 -60.62 -28.32
CA GLN A 610 -1.43 -59.19 -28.23
C GLN A 610 -0.01 -58.85 -27.75
N ARG A 611 0.92 -59.81 -27.77
CA ARG A 611 2.35 -59.52 -27.51
C ARG A 611 3.04 -59.05 -28.79
N ALA A 612 3.88 -58.03 -28.68
CA ALA A 612 4.69 -57.56 -29.80
C ALA A 612 5.63 -58.67 -30.30
N VAL A 613 5.64 -58.87 -31.61
CA VAL A 613 6.49 -59.85 -32.30
C VAL A 613 7.54 -59.13 -33.13
N GLN A 614 7.12 -58.13 -33.90
CA GLN A 614 8.02 -57.36 -34.75
C GLN A 614 7.54 -55.92 -34.87
N VAL A 615 8.48 -54.99 -35.03
CA VAL A 615 8.22 -53.58 -35.33
C VAL A 615 8.85 -53.27 -36.69
N THR A 616 8.06 -52.85 -37.67
CA THR A 616 8.58 -52.55 -39.02
C THR A 616 7.90 -51.34 -39.64
N ALA A 617 8.66 -50.54 -40.41
CA ALA A 617 8.13 -49.51 -41.30
C ALA A 617 8.09 -49.98 -42.77
N ASP A 618 8.65 -51.17 -43.06
CA ASP A 618 8.70 -51.81 -44.39
C ASP A 618 8.01 -53.18 -44.32
N LEU A 619 6.69 -53.17 -44.57
CA LEU A 619 5.85 -54.35 -44.53
C LEU A 619 6.19 -55.33 -45.65
N SER A 620 6.55 -54.84 -46.84
CA SER A 620 6.95 -55.67 -47.97
C SER A 620 8.23 -56.44 -47.68
N GLY A 621 9.26 -55.74 -47.16
CA GLY A 621 10.50 -56.37 -46.73
C GLY A 621 10.31 -57.34 -45.56
N PHE A 622 9.40 -57.04 -44.64
CA PHE A 622 9.02 -57.94 -43.54
C PHE A 622 8.44 -59.27 -44.07
N TRP A 623 7.47 -59.21 -44.99
CA TRP A 623 6.83 -60.40 -45.55
C TRP A 623 7.82 -61.30 -46.29
N GLN A 624 8.80 -60.72 -46.99
CA GLN A 624 9.78 -61.49 -47.77
C GLN A 624 10.89 -62.10 -46.89
N ARG A 625 11.40 -61.36 -45.90
CA ARG A 625 12.63 -61.72 -45.18
C ARG A 625 12.39 -62.34 -43.80
N GLU A 626 11.42 -61.82 -43.05
CA GLU A 626 11.28 -62.11 -41.63
C GLU A 626 10.07 -63.01 -41.32
N TYR A 627 8.97 -62.83 -42.06
CA TYR A 627 7.75 -63.60 -41.88
C TYR A 627 7.93 -65.13 -42.00
N PRO A 628 8.74 -65.70 -42.91
CA PRO A 628 8.89 -67.15 -43.01
C PRO A 628 9.41 -67.82 -41.73
N ALA A 629 10.30 -67.15 -41.00
CA ALA A 629 10.82 -67.63 -39.71
C ALA A 629 9.78 -67.45 -38.59
N ILE A 630 9.20 -66.27 -38.51
CA ILE A 630 8.17 -65.93 -37.50
C ILE A 630 6.93 -66.81 -37.65
N ARG A 631 6.52 -67.12 -38.88
CA ARG A 631 5.42 -68.02 -39.15
C ARG A 631 5.66 -69.41 -38.58
N LYS A 632 6.86 -69.99 -38.72
CA LYS A 632 7.16 -71.33 -38.17
C LYS A 632 7.04 -71.33 -36.65
N GLU A 633 7.55 -70.28 -36.00
CA GLU A 633 7.45 -70.13 -34.54
C GLU A 633 6.00 -69.92 -34.07
N LEU A 634 5.29 -68.94 -34.64
CA LEU A 634 3.92 -68.62 -34.27
C LEU A 634 2.94 -69.72 -34.69
N GLY A 635 3.19 -70.42 -35.79
CA GLY A 635 2.42 -71.59 -36.20
C GLY A 635 2.53 -72.74 -35.19
N ARG A 636 3.72 -72.98 -34.63
CA ARG A 636 3.89 -73.98 -33.55
C ARG A 636 3.19 -73.57 -32.26
N ARG A 637 3.27 -72.28 -31.90
CA ARG A 637 2.69 -71.75 -30.65
C ARG A 637 1.18 -71.51 -30.74
N TYR A 638 0.65 -71.24 -31.93
CA TYR A 638 -0.76 -70.92 -32.20
C TYR A 638 -1.31 -71.70 -33.41
N PRO A 639 -1.42 -73.04 -33.32
CA PRO A 639 -1.77 -73.90 -34.45
C PRO A 639 -3.22 -73.72 -34.96
N ARG A 640 -4.12 -73.16 -34.12
CA ARG A 640 -5.51 -72.89 -34.48
C ARG A 640 -5.73 -71.57 -35.24
N HIS A 641 -4.68 -70.83 -35.56
CA HIS A 641 -4.78 -69.57 -36.30
C HIS A 641 -4.27 -69.74 -37.73
N PHE A 642 -4.84 -68.95 -38.65
CA PHE A 642 -4.47 -69.00 -40.05
C PHE A 642 -3.13 -68.28 -40.27
N TRP A 643 -2.17 -69.01 -40.85
CA TRP A 643 -0.83 -68.52 -41.18
C TRP A 643 -0.51 -68.89 -42.63
N PRO A 644 -0.82 -68.02 -43.61
CA PRO A 644 -0.66 -68.32 -45.03
C PRO A 644 0.80 -68.42 -45.47
N GLU A 645 1.06 -69.17 -46.55
CA GLU A 645 2.34 -69.19 -47.30
C GLU A 645 2.60 -67.89 -48.02
N ASP A 646 1.56 -67.37 -48.67
CA ASP A 646 1.61 -66.06 -49.28
C ASP A 646 0.78 -65.05 -48.45
N PRO A 647 1.42 -64.18 -47.64
CA PRO A 647 0.72 -63.14 -46.89
C PRO A 647 0.24 -61.98 -47.79
N PHE A 648 0.72 -61.87 -49.04
CA PHE A 648 0.39 -60.75 -49.94
C PHE A 648 -0.99 -60.86 -50.58
N THR A 649 -1.52 -62.08 -50.71
CA THR A 649 -2.82 -62.37 -51.34
C THR A 649 -3.83 -62.94 -50.35
N ALA A 650 -3.41 -63.27 -49.13
CA ALA A 650 -4.28 -63.82 -48.11
C ALA A 650 -5.27 -62.77 -47.59
N GLU A 651 -6.52 -63.21 -47.37
CA GLU A 651 -7.51 -62.39 -46.70
C GLU A 651 -7.29 -62.39 -45.18
N PRO A 652 -7.43 -61.23 -44.52
CA PRO A 652 -7.36 -61.17 -43.07
C PRO A 652 -8.52 -61.97 -42.46
N PRO A 653 -8.28 -62.74 -41.37
CA PRO A 653 -9.33 -63.52 -40.75
C PRO A 653 -10.44 -62.62 -40.22
N PRO A 654 -11.71 -63.05 -40.27
CA PRO A 654 -12.82 -62.25 -39.82
C PRO A 654 -12.61 -61.81 -38.36
N PRO A 655 -13.03 -60.59 -38.00
CA PRO A 655 -12.91 -60.11 -36.62
C PRO A 655 -13.59 -61.11 -35.70
N ARG A 656 -12.89 -61.56 -34.65
CA ARG A 656 -13.52 -62.41 -33.64
C ARG A 656 -14.69 -61.65 -33.03
N PRO A 657 -15.86 -62.28 -32.81
CA PRO A 657 -16.92 -61.65 -32.05
C PRO A 657 -16.38 -61.24 -30.67
N PRO A 658 -16.84 -60.11 -30.10
CA PRO A 658 -16.41 -59.68 -28.78
C PRO A 658 -16.64 -60.83 -27.80
N ARG A 659 -15.63 -61.13 -26.97
CA ARG A 659 -15.84 -62.08 -25.87
C ARG A 659 -16.95 -61.51 -24.98
N PRO A 660 -17.96 -62.30 -24.59
CA PRO A 660 -18.89 -61.86 -23.57
C PRO A 660 -18.09 -61.46 -22.32
N PRO A 661 -18.52 -60.42 -21.58
CA PRO A 661 -17.84 -59.99 -20.37
C PRO A 661 -17.67 -61.21 -19.46
N ARG A 662 -16.45 -61.42 -18.97
CA ARG A 662 -16.22 -62.39 -17.89
C ARG A 662 -17.08 -61.95 -16.71
N LYS A 663 -17.98 -62.83 -16.25
CA LYS A 663 -18.66 -62.67 -14.96
C LYS A 663 -17.64 -62.61 -13.83
#